data_AF-A0AAJ7WL40-F1
#
_entry.id   AF-A0AAJ7WL40-F1
#
_cell.length_a   1.000
_cell.length_b   1.000
_cell.length_c   1.000
_cell.angle_alpha   90.00
_cell.angle_beta   90.00
_cell.angle_gamma   90.00
#
_symmetry.space_group_name_H-M   'P 1'
#
loop_
_entity.id
_entity.type
_entity.pdbx_description
1 polymer ?
#
loop_
_entity_poly.entity_id
_entity_poly.type
_entity_poly.pdbx_seq_one_letter_code
_entity_poly.pdbx_strand_id
1 'polypeptide(L)'
;MWCWSPQTPRDDEKQSNVNTASEAVKRMGLALEDDDLALLVRGSPVLKASSTGRRGRRVMSLRDDCSAVRCSSRKLSKLRKRRTIFSISDLVEVREGCQTETLRALPFGSGGAPETGGGNRNGNNSGGDGAGSGGDGGRQPAAVPGHVDPQRCFTLVFRGRQANLDLVADNAEDARRWVYCLRSLSEHSRTMDARQKLDTWLYRSFRKADKNKDNRMTFDEVKDLLNTLNVSMNEVEAKKLFDESDSSHTGDLVEDEFVQLFRKLTRRDDVATLFKRLSPDGIGLPAARLAQFLQDEQHEDDSEHRAACIIAEHEPLDEGRSKGLMTLDGFVRYLTSPDGSLWDQRHDSVSHDMTQPLSHYFISSSHNTYLTDDQLRGPSSTEAYVKSLMRGCRCVELDCWDGADGEPVIYHGYTLTSQILFRDVITSIAHEAFKASAYPVILSLENHCNVEQQIVMARHLRSILGERLITAPLPGRPPTQLPSPEELKGKFLIKAKKRSEPVKSEAEGNGSGVQSDSTGATTAPSELTGRDSTADKLCTGIEDARSEPKPEPQHTNNQPETQAGAHSEPQPELKSETRLESQPQPEIRPETHLQTEANPSSMCAKDESGPSDAAVLNEEEGDIPFIDGDNEVTDGIVDGVTGGVTDRVTNEVKDRVATEVAVEVVDEVTDGVKGKQSETKGIGLRRSLLMKVDSFTRHSSGSGSIKSSAKGLGQASDTESDVFEDSKPSTGKHKPLKAEKSKKKEVSKELSDCVIYCSGVHFEGLERAESHQKGNEMCSFSETKTMGLIETQGNAFVRYNMQHLSRTYPSGTRVGSGNYNPHDMWNAGCQIVALNFQTPGKEMDLYDGLFRQNGGCGYVLKPSFLRDPHTDFDPGNPARGTGRHPVKLAITVISGQQLPKERNSRRGSIIDPLVSVEVHGVRGDTAVRETHHQENNGLNPVWKEEFLFQLTVPELALIRFVVKDYDVTSRNDFIGQFSLPFSCLRQGYRHVHLLSLDGRSLFPATLFVHIRITELKEIEGLDRGL
;
A
#
# COMPACT_ATOMS: atom_id res chain seq x y z
N MET A 1 22.12 -24.57 -29.69
CA MET A 1 20.75 -24.56 -30.26
C MET A 1 20.05 -25.87 -29.94
N TRP A 2 19.01 -25.86 -29.10
CA TRP A 2 17.88 -26.81 -29.12
C TRP A 2 16.69 -26.04 -28.55
N CYS A 3 15.57 -25.95 -29.28
CA CYS A 3 14.53 -24.94 -29.01
C CYS A 3 13.19 -25.59 -28.62
N TRP A 4 12.98 -25.77 -27.31
CA TRP A 4 11.70 -26.29 -26.79
C TRP A 4 10.60 -25.22 -26.91
N SER A 5 9.87 -25.26 -28.03
CA SER A 5 8.63 -24.51 -28.17
C SER A 5 7.52 -25.24 -27.41
N PRO A 6 6.84 -24.63 -26.42
CA PRO A 6 5.74 -25.29 -25.73
C PRO A 6 4.60 -25.53 -26.72
N GLN A 7 4.36 -26.80 -27.04
CA GLN A 7 3.28 -27.24 -27.91
C GLN A 7 1.92 -26.90 -27.28
N THR A 8 0.86 -26.85 -28.10
CA THR A 8 -0.50 -26.94 -27.57
C THR A 8 -0.71 -28.34 -27.00
N PRO A 9 -1.33 -28.49 -25.80
CA PRO A 9 -1.64 -29.80 -25.23
C PRO A 9 -2.32 -30.75 -26.22
N ARG A 10 -1.99 -32.03 -26.15
CA ARG A 10 -2.70 -33.07 -26.91
C ARG A 10 -4.14 -33.20 -26.39
N ASP A 11 -5.06 -33.73 -27.17
CA ASP A 11 -6.45 -33.85 -26.73
C ASP A 11 -6.61 -34.83 -25.55
N ASP A 12 -5.77 -35.86 -25.47
CA ASP A 12 -5.66 -36.77 -24.30
C ASP A 12 -5.20 -36.01 -23.04
N GLU A 13 -4.22 -35.12 -23.19
CA GLU A 13 -3.68 -34.26 -22.12
C GLU A 13 -4.73 -33.24 -21.65
N LYS A 14 -5.52 -32.68 -22.57
CA LYS A 14 -6.67 -31.83 -22.21
C LYS A 14 -7.71 -32.61 -21.41
N GLN A 15 -8.02 -33.85 -21.80
CA GLN A 15 -8.99 -34.65 -21.06
C GLN A 15 -8.47 -35.05 -19.67
N SER A 16 -7.19 -35.42 -19.56
CA SER A 16 -6.54 -35.67 -18.26
C SER A 16 -6.68 -34.45 -17.32
N ASN A 17 -6.35 -33.25 -17.82
CA ASN A 17 -6.48 -32.01 -17.03
C ASN A 17 -7.95 -31.71 -16.61
N VAL A 18 -8.96 -32.10 -17.40
CA VAL A 18 -10.38 -31.97 -17.04
C VAL A 18 -10.76 -32.97 -15.95
N ASN A 19 -10.31 -34.23 -16.05
CA ASN A 19 -10.54 -35.24 -15.02
C ASN A 19 -9.98 -34.77 -13.67
N THR A 20 -8.73 -34.29 -13.64
CA THR A 20 -8.07 -33.71 -12.45
C THR A 20 -8.83 -32.52 -11.87
N ALA A 21 -9.37 -31.64 -12.73
CA ALA A 21 -10.17 -30.51 -12.26
C ALA A 21 -11.48 -30.97 -11.61
N SER A 22 -12.13 -32.02 -12.14
CA SER A 22 -13.30 -32.62 -11.51
C SER A 22 -12.97 -33.25 -10.16
N GLU A 23 -11.82 -33.92 -10.03
CA GLU A 23 -11.34 -34.48 -8.76
C GLU A 23 -11.05 -33.38 -7.73
N ALA A 24 -10.44 -32.27 -8.16
CA ALA A 24 -10.21 -31.10 -7.30
C ALA A 24 -11.54 -30.50 -6.81
N VAL A 25 -12.52 -30.33 -7.69
CA VAL A 25 -13.88 -29.84 -7.36
C VAL A 25 -14.63 -30.81 -6.44
N LYS A 26 -14.49 -32.12 -6.65
CA LYS A 26 -15.06 -33.18 -5.81
C LYS A 26 -14.39 -33.19 -4.42
N ARG A 27 -13.05 -33.00 -4.32
CA ARG A 27 -12.33 -32.77 -3.05
C ARG A 27 -12.77 -31.46 -2.35
N MET A 28 -13.20 -30.43 -3.09
CA MET A 28 -13.77 -29.18 -2.54
C MET A 28 -15.25 -29.30 -2.11
N GLY A 29 -15.92 -30.42 -2.35
CA GLY A 29 -17.35 -30.59 -2.07
C GLY A 29 -18.28 -29.73 -2.94
N LEU A 30 -17.79 -29.24 -4.09
CA LEU A 30 -18.54 -28.36 -4.99
C LEU A 30 -19.30 -29.15 -6.06
N ALA A 31 -20.55 -28.75 -6.32
CA ALA A 31 -21.38 -29.29 -7.38
C ALA A 31 -21.25 -28.46 -8.66
N LEU A 32 -20.12 -28.58 -9.37
CA LEU A 32 -19.94 -28.05 -10.73
C LEU A 32 -20.04 -29.19 -11.74
N GLU A 33 -20.67 -28.94 -12.88
CA GLU A 33 -20.85 -29.96 -13.93
C GLU A 33 -19.54 -30.22 -14.68
N ASP A 34 -19.27 -31.48 -15.02
CA ASP A 34 -18.02 -31.88 -15.69
C ASP A 34 -17.88 -31.19 -17.08
N ASP A 35 -18.99 -30.85 -17.75
CA ASP A 35 -19.01 -30.07 -19.01
C ASP A 35 -18.61 -28.59 -18.81
N ASP A 36 -19.00 -27.97 -17.69
CA ASP A 36 -18.57 -26.61 -17.33
C ASP A 36 -17.07 -26.59 -17.02
N LEU A 37 -16.58 -27.57 -16.25
CA LEU A 37 -15.15 -27.74 -16.01
C LEU A 37 -14.38 -28.03 -17.30
N ALA A 38 -14.96 -28.80 -18.22
CA ALA A 38 -14.38 -29.02 -19.54
C ALA A 38 -14.23 -27.71 -20.34
N LEU A 39 -15.26 -26.85 -20.36
CA LEU A 39 -15.19 -25.54 -21.00
C LEU A 39 -14.12 -24.64 -20.35
N LEU A 40 -14.12 -24.55 -19.01
CA LEU A 40 -13.20 -23.70 -18.27
C LEU A 40 -11.74 -24.14 -18.40
N VAL A 41 -11.44 -25.44 -18.30
CA VAL A 41 -10.06 -25.97 -18.31
C VAL A 41 -9.48 -26.05 -19.72
N ARG A 42 -10.27 -26.49 -20.72
CA ARG A 42 -9.86 -26.45 -22.14
C ARG A 42 -9.68 -25.00 -22.61
N GLY A 43 -10.50 -24.10 -22.05
CA GLY A 43 -10.36 -22.65 -22.13
C GLY A 43 -11.08 -22.02 -23.33
N SER A 44 -11.98 -21.08 -23.06
CA SER A 44 -12.80 -20.43 -24.08
C SER A 44 -12.25 -19.05 -24.51
N PRO A 45 -12.57 -18.60 -25.73
CA PRO A 45 -12.16 -17.29 -26.22
C PRO A 45 -12.98 -16.16 -25.58
N VAL A 46 -12.29 -15.08 -25.20
CA VAL A 46 -12.90 -13.86 -24.65
C VAL A 46 -12.29 -12.62 -25.28
N LEU A 47 -13.05 -11.54 -25.37
CA LEU A 47 -12.55 -10.20 -25.71
C LEU A 47 -12.28 -9.45 -24.41
N LYS A 48 -11.02 -9.12 -24.12
CA LYS A 48 -10.70 -8.16 -23.05
C LYS A 48 -10.99 -6.74 -23.56
N ALA A 49 -11.73 -5.96 -22.79
CA ALA A 49 -11.84 -4.51 -22.95
C ALA A 49 -10.86 -3.76 -22.01
N SER A 50 -10.65 -2.47 -22.25
CA SER A 50 -10.02 -1.55 -21.29
C SER A 50 -10.63 -0.17 -21.39
N SER A 51 -10.52 0.62 -20.32
CA SER A 51 -10.94 2.03 -20.25
C SER A 51 -10.39 2.90 -21.40
N THR A 52 -9.16 2.63 -21.88
CA THR A 52 -8.58 3.31 -23.06
C THR A 52 -9.16 2.87 -24.42
N GLY A 53 -10.39 2.33 -24.44
CA GLY A 53 -11.09 1.84 -25.64
C GLY A 53 -10.49 0.60 -26.32
N ARG A 54 -9.23 0.22 -26.01
CA ARG A 54 -8.52 -0.91 -26.61
C ARG A 54 -9.23 -2.24 -26.33
N ARG A 55 -9.45 -3.03 -27.38
CA ARG A 55 -10.11 -4.35 -27.33
C ARG A 55 -9.14 -5.41 -27.83
N GLY A 56 -8.94 -6.48 -27.06
CA GLY A 56 -7.95 -7.51 -27.38
C GLY A 56 -8.48 -8.91 -27.11
N ARG A 57 -8.58 -9.75 -28.16
CA ARG A 57 -8.99 -11.14 -27.99
C ARG A 57 -7.95 -11.94 -27.19
N ARG A 58 -8.43 -12.81 -26.32
CA ARG A 58 -7.66 -13.67 -25.42
C ARG A 58 -8.26 -15.08 -25.44
N VAL A 59 -7.54 -16.03 -24.86
CA VAL A 59 -8.11 -17.28 -24.35
C VAL A 59 -8.01 -17.22 -22.83
N MET A 60 -9.12 -17.49 -22.16
CA MET A 60 -9.17 -17.67 -20.71
C MET A 60 -9.30 -19.16 -20.41
N SER A 61 -8.51 -19.66 -19.46
CA SER A 61 -8.53 -21.08 -19.05
C SER A 61 -8.31 -21.18 -17.54
N LEU A 62 -9.15 -21.94 -16.85
CA LEU A 62 -8.90 -22.37 -15.47
C LEU A 62 -7.71 -23.34 -15.45
N ARG A 63 -7.01 -23.43 -14.32
CA ARG A 63 -6.03 -24.49 -14.08
C ARG A 63 -6.70 -25.81 -13.69
N ASP A 64 -5.99 -26.89 -13.97
CA ASP A 64 -6.23 -28.26 -13.49
C ASP A 64 -6.41 -28.35 -11.96
N ASP A 65 -5.64 -27.58 -11.19
CA ASP A 65 -5.77 -27.52 -9.73
C ASP A 65 -6.86 -26.55 -9.21
N CYS A 66 -7.69 -26.02 -10.12
CA CYS A 66 -8.73 -25.02 -9.89
C CYS A 66 -8.28 -23.76 -9.09
N SER A 67 -6.97 -23.53 -8.95
CA SER A 67 -6.43 -22.48 -8.07
C SER A 67 -6.45 -21.09 -8.67
N ALA A 68 -6.33 -21.00 -9.99
CA ALA A 68 -6.04 -19.76 -10.70
C ALA A 68 -6.57 -19.83 -12.13
N VAL A 69 -6.86 -18.66 -12.69
CA VAL A 69 -7.24 -18.49 -14.09
C VAL A 69 -6.08 -17.90 -14.86
N ARG A 70 -5.83 -18.45 -16.04
CA ARG A 70 -4.83 -17.99 -17.02
C ARG A 70 -5.56 -17.26 -18.14
N CYS A 71 -5.18 -16.01 -18.39
CA CYS A 71 -5.64 -15.21 -19.53
C CYS A 71 -4.45 -14.92 -20.46
N SER A 72 -4.57 -15.27 -21.75
CA SER A 72 -3.42 -15.27 -22.67
C SER A 72 -3.76 -14.69 -24.05
N SER A 73 -2.79 -14.00 -24.67
CA SER A 73 -2.91 -13.48 -26.04
C SER A 73 -2.55 -14.52 -27.09
N ARG A 74 -3.26 -14.51 -28.23
CA ARG A 74 -3.01 -15.39 -29.39
C ARG A 74 -1.96 -14.84 -30.38
N LYS A 75 -1.26 -13.71 -30.12
CA LYS A 75 -0.22 -13.19 -31.05
C LYS A 75 0.84 -14.27 -31.35
N LEU A 76 1.18 -14.41 -32.64
CA LEU A 76 1.96 -15.53 -33.19
C LEU A 76 3.49 -15.38 -33.03
N SER A 77 4.00 -14.20 -32.72
CA SER A 77 5.45 -13.99 -32.59
C SER A 77 6.03 -14.72 -31.37
N LYS A 78 7.16 -15.41 -31.57
CA LYS A 78 7.81 -16.21 -30.53
C LYS A 78 8.36 -15.39 -29.36
N LEU A 79 8.57 -14.08 -29.54
CA LEU A 79 9.32 -13.23 -28.61
C LEU A 79 8.57 -12.74 -27.36
N ARG A 80 7.23 -12.57 -27.39
CA ARG A 80 6.51 -11.95 -26.25
C ARG A 80 5.04 -12.38 -26.13
N LYS A 81 4.80 -13.68 -25.86
CA LYS A 81 3.47 -14.17 -25.40
C LYS A 81 3.16 -13.62 -23.98
N ARG A 82 2.69 -12.37 -23.87
CA ARG A 82 2.14 -11.80 -22.61
C ARG A 82 1.03 -12.74 -22.09
N ARG A 83 1.30 -13.40 -20.96
CA ARG A 83 0.43 -14.29 -20.21
C ARG A 83 0.12 -13.61 -18.87
N THR A 84 -1.14 -13.59 -18.47
CA THR A 84 -1.57 -13.14 -17.14
C THR A 84 -2.16 -14.33 -16.40
N ILE A 85 -1.80 -14.50 -15.13
CA ILE A 85 -2.36 -15.52 -14.24
C ILE A 85 -2.80 -14.80 -12.97
N PHE A 86 -4.00 -15.10 -12.47
CA PHE A 86 -4.53 -14.55 -11.23
C PHE A 86 -5.20 -15.65 -10.41
N SER A 87 -5.03 -15.60 -9.09
CA SER A 87 -5.59 -16.59 -8.17
C SER A 87 -7.10 -16.42 -8.03
N ILE A 88 -7.81 -17.52 -7.79
CA ILE A 88 -9.22 -17.51 -7.38
C ILE A 88 -9.38 -16.86 -5.99
N SER A 89 -8.39 -16.99 -5.09
CA SER A 89 -8.38 -16.33 -3.76
C SER A 89 -8.39 -14.79 -3.86
N ASP A 90 -7.93 -14.26 -4.98
CA ASP A 90 -7.76 -12.82 -5.19
C ASP A 90 -9.03 -12.20 -5.81
N LEU A 91 -10.03 -13.01 -6.17
CA LEU A 91 -11.35 -12.53 -6.58
C LEU A 91 -12.14 -12.07 -5.34
N VAL A 92 -12.76 -10.89 -5.45
CA VAL A 92 -13.73 -10.37 -4.47
C VAL A 92 -15.16 -10.63 -4.95
N GLU A 93 -15.38 -10.44 -6.24
CA GLU A 93 -16.69 -10.47 -6.89
C GLU A 93 -16.54 -10.80 -8.37
N VAL A 94 -17.55 -11.45 -8.95
CA VAL A 94 -17.74 -11.56 -10.39
C VAL A 94 -19.06 -10.88 -10.77
N ARG A 95 -18.95 -9.69 -11.37
CA ARG A 95 -20.09 -8.90 -11.83
C ARG A 95 -20.54 -9.38 -13.20
N GLU A 96 -21.83 -9.46 -13.40
CA GLU A 96 -22.48 -10.00 -14.60
C GLU A 96 -23.17 -8.89 -15.38
N GLY A 97 -23.07 -8.94 -16.71
CA GLY A 97 -23.50 -7.84 -17.57
C GLY A 97 -22.52 -6.67 -17.57
N CYS A 98 -23.03 -5.51 -18.00
CA CYS A 98 -22.24 -4.33 -18.30
C CYS A 98 -22.21 -3.35 -17.12
N GLN A 99 -21.69 -3.79 -15.97
CA GLN A 99 -21.73 -2.98 -14.75
C GLN A 99 -20.64 -1.90 -14.72
N THR A 100 -19.46 -2.17 -15.27
CA THR A 100 -18.38 -1.18 -15.40
C THR A 100 -18.61 -0.20 -16.55
N GLU A 101 -18.09 1.02 -16.38
CA GLU A 101 -18.03 2.07 -17.39
C GLU A 101 -17.39 1.59 -18.71
N THR A 102 -16.31 0.81 -18.62
CA THR A 102 -15.61 0.19 -19.77
C THR A 102 -16.52 -0.74 -20.58
N LEU A 103 -17.40 -1.50 -19.91
CA LEU A 103 -18.38 -2.35 -20.60
C LEU A 103 -19.59 -1.55 -21.09
N ARG A 104 -20.06 -0.55 -20.34
CA ARG A 104 -21.17 0.34 -20.76
C ARG A 104 -20.85 1.16 -22.02
N ALA A 105 -19.59 1.50 -22.26
CA ALA A 105 -19.12 2.20 -23.46
C ALA A 105 -19.01 1.31 -24.73
N LEU A 106 -19.44 0.04 -24.67
CA LEU A 106 -19.58 -0.81 -25.87
C LEU A 106 -20.91 -0.49 -26.58
N PRO A 107 -21.01 -0.68 -27.91
CA PRO A 107 -22.27 -0.49 -28.63
C PRO A 107 -23.27 -1.61 -28.31
N PHE A 108 -24.37 -1.26 -27.63
CA PHE A 108 -25.50 -2.13 -27.36
C PHE A 108 -26.70 -1.73 -28.22
N GLY A 109 -27.46 -2.72 -28.69
CA GLY A 109 -28.73 -2.46 -29.38
C GLY A 109 -29.82 -2.06 -28.38
N SER A 110 -30.56 -0.99 -28.67
CA SER A 110 -31.78 -0.67 -27.93
C SER A 110 -32.86 -1.73 -28.20
N GLY A 111 -33.38 -2.35 -27.14
CA GLY A 111 -34.44 -3.34 -27.24
C GLY A 111 -35.77 -2.70 -27.65
N GLY A 112 -36.10 -2.73 -28.93
CA GLY A 112 -37.43 -2.37 -29.42
C GLY A 112 -38.48 -3.35 -28.93
N ALA A 113 -39.58 -2.85 -28.38
CA ALA A 113 -40.74 -3.66 -28.02
C ALA A 113 -41.42 -4.22 -29.29
N PRO A 114 -42.10 -5.38 -29.23
CA PRO A 114 -42.77 -5.96 -30.38
C PRO A 114 -44.06 -5.19 -30.70
N GLU A 115 -44.03 -4.32 -31.71
CA GLU A 115 -45.25 -3.69 -32.23
C GLU A 115 -46.13 -4.72 -32.94
N THR A 116 -47.37 -4.86 -32.46
CA THR A 116 -48.39 -5.72 -33.04
C THR A 116 -49.08 -5.03 -34.23
N GLY A 117 -48.78 -5.44 -35.46
CA GLY A 117 -49.42 -4.94 -36.68
C GLY A 117 -49.48 -5.98 -37.81
N GLY A 118 -50.68 -6.44 -38.17
CA GLY A 118 -50.88 -7.46 -39.21
C GLY A 118 -50.92 -6.89 -40.64
N GLY A 119 -50.32 -7.60 -41.61
CA GLY A 119 -50.19 -7.14 -43.01
C GLY A 119 -50.23 -8.26 -44.05
N ASN A 120 -51.36 -8.96 -44.14
CA ASN A 120 -51.61 -10.12 -45.01
C ASN A 120 -51.58 -9.81 -46.53
N ARG A 121 -50.77 -10.52 -47.35
CA ARG A 121 -51.22 -11.32 -48.56
C ARG A 121 -50.14 -11.84 -49.55
N ASN A 122 -50.30 -13.12 -49.90
CA ASN A 122 -50.20 -13.79 -51.23
C ASN A 122 -48.94 -13.83 -52.12
N GLY A 123 -48.72 -15.01 -52.74
CA GLY A 123 -47.88 -15.26 -53.94
C GLY A 123 -46.66 -16.18 -53.68
N ASN A 124 -46.67 -17.52 -53.76
CA ASN A 124 -47.42 -18.58 -54.48
C ASN A 124 -46.77 -19.06 -55.81
N ASN A 125 -46.50 -20.38 -55.91
CA ASN A 125 -45.80 -21.13 -57.00
C ASN A 125 -44.33 -20.73 -57.26
N SER A 126 -43.44 -21.57 -57.82
CA SER A 126 -43.34 -23.04 -58.08
C SER A 126 -41.87 -23.31 -58.47
N GLY A 127 -41.15 -24.36 -58.04
CA GLY A 127 -41.32 -25.77 -58.39
C GLY A 127 -40.36 -26.17 -59.55
N GLY A 128 -39.62 -27.28 -59.45
CA GLY A 128 -38.83 -27.85 -60.57
C GLY A 128 -37.34 -28.14 -60.30
N ASP A 129 -36.93 -29.35 -60.65
CA ASP A 129 -35.63 -30.01 -60.45
C ASP A 129 -34.42 -29.42 -61.22
N GLY A 130 -33.20 -29.79 -60.82
CA GLY A 130 -31.99 -29.64 -61.63
C GLY A 130 -30.67 -29.76 -60.86
N ALA A 131 -29.80 -30.71 -61.22
CA ALA A 131 -28.49 -30.93 -60.59
C ALA A 131 -27.32 -30.66 -61.55
N GLY A 132 -26.20 -30.13 -61.05
CA GLY A 132 -24.96 -30.05 -61.85
C GLY A 132 -23.84 -29.14 -61.31
N SER A 133 -22.76 -29.76 -60.80
CA SER A 133 -21.35 -29.32 -60.85
C SER A 133 -20.90 -27.93 -60.34
N GLY A 134 -20.15 -27.95 -59.23
CA GLY A 134 -18.81 -27.32 -59.14
C GLY A 134 -18.71 -25.83 -58.76
N GLY A 135 -18.04 -25.54 -57.64
CA GLY A 135 -17.69 -24.17 -57.22
C GLY A 135 -16.95 -24.11 -55.88
N ASP A 136 -15.65 -23.80 -55.91
CA ASP A 136 -14.72 -23.92 -54.79
C ASP A 136 -14.82 -22.80 -53.71
N GLY A 137 -14.69 -23.19 -52.44
CA GLY A 137 -13.76 -22.58 -51.47
C GLY A 137 -13.95 -21.15 -50.94
N GLY A 138 -14.79 -20.30 -51.56
CA GLY A 138 -14.83 -18.86 -51.32
C GLY A 138 -15.42 -18.36 -49.99
N ARG A 139 -14.83 -18.71 -48.83
CA ARG A 139 -15.30 -18.25 -47.52
C ARG A 139 -14.95 -16.76 -47.29
N GLN A 140 -15.90 -15.87 -47.58
CA GLN A 140 -15.76 -14.43 -47.34
C GLN A 140 -15.37 -14.11 -45.87
N PRO A 141 -14.56 -13.07 -45.62
CA PRO A 141 -14.28 -12.61 -44.27
C PRO A 141 -15.57 -12.08 -43.63
N ALA A 142 -15.96 -12.66 -42.48
CA ALA A 142 -17.17 -12.25 -41.79
C ALA A 142 -17.08 -10.78 -41.34
N ALA A 143 -18.09 -9.98 -41.73
CA ALA A 143 -18.21 -8.60 -41.30
C ALA A 143 -18.28 -8.50 -39.77
N VAL A 144 -17.67 -7.48 -39.18
CA VAL A 144 -17.64 -7.26 -37.73
C VAL A 144 -19.07 -6.95 -37.24
N PRO A 145 -19.70 -7.78 -36.39
CA PRO A 145 -21.03 -7.49 -35.89
C PRO A 145 -20.96 -6.34 -34.89
N GLY A 146 -21.50 -5.18 -35.27
CA GLY A 146 -21.36 -3.92 -34.54
C GLY A 146 -22.10 -3.80 -33.20
N HIS A 147 -22.61 -4.90 -32.64
CA HIS A 147 -23.42 -4.91 -31.43
C HIS A 147 -22.93 -5.99 -30.45
N VAL A 148 -22.77 -5.60 -29.19
CA VAL A 148 -22.54 -6.53 -28.08
C VAL A 148 -23.89 -6.83 -27.41
N ASP A 149 -24.06 -8.06 -26.94
CA ASP A 149 -25.19 -8.45 -26.08
C ASP A 149 -24.73 -8.41 -24.62
N PRO A 150 -25.43 -7.69 -23.71
CA PRO A 150 -25.06 -7.61 -22.31
C PRO A 150 -24.91 -8.96 -21.61
N GLN A 151 -25.65 -10.00 -22.00
CA GLN A 151 -25.54 -11.34 -21.38
C GLN A 151 -24.19 -12.03 -21.68
N ARG A 152 -23.39 -11.50 -22.61
CA ARG A 152 -22.03 -11.97 -22.92
C ARG A 152 -20.97 -11.28 -22.07
N CYS A 153 -21.32 -10.20 -21.37
CA CYS A 153 -20.40 -9.35 -20.63
C CYS A 153 -20.28 -9.79 -19.17
N PHE A 154 -19.06 -9.71 -18.62
CA PHE A 154 -18.80 -9.86 -17.19
C PHE A 154 -17.49 -9.19 -16.78
N THR A 155 -17.37 -8.85 -15.50
CA THR A 155 -16.16 -8.24 -14.92
C THR A 155 -15.66 -9.08 -13.76
N LEU A 156 -14.36 -9.41 -13.77
CA LEU A 156 -13.68 -9.97 -12.61
C LEU A 156 -13.13 -8.83 -11.73
N VAL A 157 -13.57 -8.78 -10.48
CA VAL A 157 -13.18 -7.78 -9.48
C VAL A 157 -12.19 -8.39 -8.51
N PHE A 158 -11.04 -7.74 -8.33
CA PHE A 158 -9.92 -8.26 -7.55
C PHE A 158 -9.74 -7.55 -6.21
N ARG A 159 -9.20 -8.28 -5.23
CA ARG A 159 -8.81 -7.79 -3.91
C ARG A 159 -7.55 -6.92 -4.03
N GLY A 160 -7.43 -5.93 -3.15
CA GLY A 160 -6.31 -4.99 -3.18
C GLY A 160 -6.36 -4.11 -4.43
N ARG A 161 -5.20 -3.87 -5.03
CA ARG A 161 -5.02 -2.79 -6.03
C ARG A 161 -5.03 -3.28 -7.48
N GLN A 162 -5.16 -4.59 -7.71
CA GLN A 162 -5.23 -5.14 -9.07
C GLN A 162 -6.43 -4.58 -9.84
N ALA A 163 -6.18 -4.08 -11.06
CA ALA A 163 -7.21 -3.56 -11.95
C ALA A 163 -8.24 -4.64 -12.34
N ASN A 164 -9.50 -4.24 -12.49
CA ASN A 164 -10.56 -5.18 -12.87
C ASN A 164 -10.35 -5.71 -14.29
N LEU A 165 -10.91 -6.89 -14.57
CA LEU A 165 -10.83 -7.52 -15.88
C LEU A 165 -12.21 -7.58 -16.53
N ASP A 166 -12.48 -6.59 -17.37
CA ASP A 166 -13.68 -6.51 -18.20
C ASP A 166 -13.60 -7.43 -19.42
N LEU A 167 -14.58 -8.31 -19.56
CA LEU A 167 -14.60 -9.40 -20.54
C LEU A 167 -15.93 -9.47 -21.30
N VAL A 168 -15.84 -9.90 -22.55
CA VAL A 168 -16.99 -10.31 -23.36
C VAL A 168 -16.71 -11.71 -23.91
N ALA A 169 -17.57 -12.68 -23.61
CA ALA A 169 -17.49 -14.03 -24.16
C ALA A 169 -17.93 -14.09 -25.63
N ASP A 170 -17.57 -15.16 -26.35
CA ASP A 170 -18.06 -15.41 -27.71
C ASP A 170 -19.60 -15.57 -27.74
N ASN A 171 -20.23 -16.13 -26.69
CA ASN A 171 -21.68 -16.27 -26.53
C ASN A 171 -22.12 -16.07 -25.06
N ALA A 172 -23.43 -15.98 -24.80
CA ALA A 172 -23.99 -15.69 -23.47
C ALA A 172 -24.00 -16.90 -22.51
N GLU A 173 -23.91 -18.12 -23.04
CA GLU A 173 -23.85 -19.33 -22.23
C GLU A 173 -22.45 -19.53 -21.63
N ASP A 174 -21.40 -19.38 -22.45
CA ASP A 174 -20.00 -19.25 -22.00
C ASP A 174 -19.87 -18.26 -20.83
N ALA A 175 -20.49 -17.07 -20.96
CA ALA A 175 -20.46 -16.05 -19.91
C ALA A 175 -21.10 -16.54 -18.61
N ARG A 176 -22.32 -17.11 -18.67
CA ARG A 176 -22.99 -17.67 -17.48
C ARG A 176 -22.19 -18.79 -16.82
N ARG A 177 -21.65 -19.74 -17.60
CA ARG A 177 -20.82 -20.85 -17.12
C ARG A 177 -19.55 -20.35 -16.42
N TRP A 178 -18.84 -19.38 -17.03
CA TRP A 178 -17.69 -18.71 -16.39
C TRP A 178 -18.07 -18.00 -15.10
N VAL A 179 -19.19 -17.25 -15.09
CA VAL A 179 -19.65 -16.50 -13.91
C VAL A 179 -20.05 -17.45 -12.77
N TYR A 180 -20.79 -18.51 -13.06
CA TYR A 180 -21.22 -19.51 -12.07
C TYR A 180 -20.03 -20.24 -11.43
N CYS A 181 -19.14 -20.80 -12.25
CA CYS A 181 -17.96 -21.52 -11.75
C CYS A 181 -17.01 -20.61 -10.96
N LEU A 182 -16.74 -19.39 -11.44
CA LEU A 182 -15.84 -18.47 -10.73
C LEU A 182 -16.44 -17.93 -9.42
N ARG A 183 -17.77 -17.69 -9.35
CA ARG A 183 -18.44 -17.38 -8.08
C ARG A 183 -18.31 -18.54 -7.09
N SER A 184 -18.59 -19.77 -7.53
CA SER A 184 -18.55 -20.97 -6.68
C SER A 184 -17.14 -21.28 -6.15
N LEU A 185 -16.12 -21.22 -7.01
CA LEU A 185 -14.73 -21.43 -6.63
C LEU A 185 -14.20 -20.29 -5.73
N SER A 186 -14.62 -19.04 -5.96
CA SER A 186 -14.24 -17.89 -5.13
C SER A 186 -14.87 -17.96 -3.73
N GLU A 187 -16.16 -18.31 -3.63
CA GLU A 187 -16.83 -18.42 -2.33
C GLU A 187 -16.29 -19.60 -1.52
N HIS A 188 -16.06 -20.76 -2.14
CA HIS A 188 -15.34 -21.86 -1.47
C HIS A 188 -13.96 -21.42 -0.95
N SER A 189 -13.19 -20.69 -1.76
CA SER A 189 -11.88 -20.15 -1.37
C SER A 189 -11.94 -19.14 -0.21
N ARG A 190 -13.08 -18.47 -0.03
CA ARG A 190 -13.36 -17.60 1.12
C ARG A 190 -13.73 -18.43 2.36
N THR A 191 -14.70 -19.33 2.23
CA THR A 191 -15.30 -20.11 3.32
C THR A 191 -14.45 -21.25 3.86
N MET A 192 -13.43 -21.74 3.12
CA MET A 192 -12.52 -22.78 3.62
C MET A 192 -11.96 -22.45 5.01
N ASP A 193 -11.89 -23.42 5.91
CA ASP A 193 -11.20 -23.25 7.19
C ASP A 193 -9.65 -23.24 7.02
N ALA A 194 -8.91 -23.01 8.11
CA ALA A 194 -7.44 -22.93 8.08
C ALA A 194 -6.77 -24.26 7.69
N ARG A 195 -7.35 -25.39 8.10
CA ARG A 195 -6.88 -26.73 7.71
C ARG A 195 -7.19 -27.01 6.25
N GLN A 196 -8.40 -26.74 5.77
CA GLN A 196 -8.77 -26.90 4.36
C GLN A 196 -7.87 -26.04 3.44
N LYS A 197 -7.55 -24.81 3.86
CA LYS A 197 -6.59 -23.93 3.18
C LYS A 197 -5.17 -24.53 3.18
N LEU A 198 -4.71 -25.12 4.29
CA LEU A 198 -3.41 -25.80 4.36
C LEU A 198 -3.39 -27.08 3.52
N ASP A 199 -4.32 -28.01 3.71
CA ASP A 199 -4.43 -29.28 2.97
C ASP A 199 -4.52 -29.03 1.45
N THR A 200 -5.26 -27.99 1.02
CA THR A 200 -5.30 -27.52 -0.37
C THR A 200 -3.95 -26.96 -0.86
N TRP A 201 -3.22 -26.24 0.00
CA TRP A 201 -1.89 -25.71 -0.31
C TRP A 201 -0.83 -26.84 -0.38
N LEU A 202 -0.95 -27.88 0.47
CA LEU A 202 -0.09 -29.08 0.46
C LEU A 202 -0.25 -29.82 -0.88
N TYR A 203 -1.49 -30.13 -1.26
CA TYR A 203 -1.81 -30.77 -2.52
C TYR A 203 -1.31 -29.96 -3.74
N ARG A 204 -1.48 -28.64 -3.72
CA ARG A 204 -0.93 -27.74 -4.77
C ARG A 204 0.59 -27.72 -4.81
N SER A 205 1.26 -27.96 -3.68
CA SER A 205 2.73 -28.02 -3.60
C SER A 205 3.25 -29.35 -4.16
N PHE A 206 2.61 -30.47 -3.80
CA PHE A 206 2.85 -31.79 -4.41
C PHE A 206 2.70 -31.74 -5.93
N ARG A 207 1.54 -31.30 -6.42
CA ARG A 207 1.18 -31.15 -7.85
C ARG A 207 2.00 -30.11 -8.63
N LYS A 208 2.91 -29.39 -7.96
CA LYS A 208 3.85 -28.43 -8.57
C LYS A 208 5.28 -28.99 -8.61
N ALA A 209 5.60 -29.93 -7.72
CA ALA A 209 6.90 -30.59 -7.65
C ALA A 209 6.94 -31.87 -8.48
N ASP A 210 5.86 -32.66 -8.47
CA ASP A 210 5.55 -33.66 -9.50
C ASP A 210 5.45 -32.96 -10.86
N LYS A 211 6.46 -33.19 -11.71
CA LYS A 211 6.60 -32.59 -13.05
C LYS A 211 6.13 -33.53 -14.15
N ASN A 212 6.20 -34.84 -13.91
CA ASN A 212 5.91 -35.87 -14.91
C ASN A 212 4.41 -36.27 -14.93
N LYS A 213 3.65 -35.91 -13.89
CA LYS A 213 2.23 -36.22 -13.61
C LYS A 213 1.94 -37.70 -13.32
N ASP A 214 2.88 -38.47 -12.78
CA ASP A 214 2.69 -39.89 -12.45
C ASP A 214 2.12 -40.16 -11.05
N ASN A 215 1.97 -39.13 -10.21
CA ASN A 215 1.52 -39.19 -8.80
C ASN A 215 2.54 -39.75 -7.81
N ARG A 216 3.82 -39.69 -8.16
CA ARG A 216 4.97 -39.93 -7.28
C ARG A 216 5.85 -38.68 -7.24
N MET A 217 6.90 -38.72 -6.44
CA MET A 217 7.97 -37.73 -6.46
C MET A 217 9.33 -38.41 -6.36
N THR A 218 10.12 -38.23 -7.41
CA THR A 218 11.54 -38.61 -7.44
C THR A 218 12.37 -37.74 -6.47
N PHE A 219 13.60 -38.17 -6.16
CA PHE A 219 14.50 -37.37 -5.32
C PHE A 219 14.86 -36.01 -5.94
N ASP A 220 15.02 -35.93 -7.28
CA ASP A 220 15.25 -34.65 -7.97
C ASP A 220 14.04 -33.72 -7.86
N GLU A 221 12.80 -34.25 -7.93
CA GLU A 221 11.59 -33.46 -7.71
C GLU A 221 11.45 -32.99 -6.25
N VAL A 222 11.99 -33.73 -5.27
CA VAL A 222 12.15 -33.23 -3.90
C VAL A 222 13.20 -32.11 -3.81
N LYS A 223 14.32 -32.18 -4.55
CA LYS A 223 15.30 -31.06 -4.62
C LYS A 223 14.67 -29.81 -5.26
N ASP A 224 13.85 -29.97 -6.30
CA ASP A 224 13.04 -28.88 -6.88
C ASP A 224 11.94 -28.36 -5.92
N LEU A 225 11.32 -29.24 -5.13
CA LEU A 225 10.35 -28.86 -4.09
C LEU A 225 11.02 -27.96 -3.05
N LEU A 226 12.17 -28.34 -2.49
CA LEU A 226 12.86 -27.57 -1.45
C LEU A 226 13.21 -26.15 -1.94
N ASN A 227 13.77 -26.06 -3.15
CA ASN A 227 14.00 -24.79 -3.85
C ASN A 227 12.70 -23.99 -4.08
N THR A 228 11.58 -24.67 -4.33
CA THR A 228 10.25 -24.07 -4.51
C THR A 228 9.62 -23.62 -3.19
N LEU A 229 9.92 -24.31 -2.09
CA LEU A 229 9.48 -24.03 -0.72
C LEU A 229 10.30 -22.94 -0.03
N ASN A 230 11.32 -22.39 -0.70
CA ASN A 230 12.16 -21.31 -0.20
C ASN A 230 13.08 -21.75 0.96
N VAL A 231 13.71 -22.93 0.84
CA VAL A 231 14.72 -23.44 1.79
C VAL A 231 15.92 -24.03 1.06
N SER A 232 17.12 -23.75 1.56
CA SER A 232 18.34 -24.46 1.17
C SER A 232 18.58 -25.64 2.10
N MET A 233 18.93 -26.78 1.55
CA MET A 233 19.24 -28.00 2.29
C MET A 233 20.31 -28.75 1.50
N ASN A 234 21.34 -29.25 2.20
CA ASN A 234 22.39 -29.99 1.50
C ASN A 234 21.88 -31.37 1.04
N GLU A 235 22.54 -31.93 0.03
CA GLU A 235 22.06 -33.15 -0.64
C GLU A 235 22.02 -34.38 0.30
N VAL A 236 22.87 -34.42 1.32
CA VAL A 236 22.90 -35.51 2.32
C VAL A 236 21.69 -35.43 3.24
N GLU A 237 21.35 -34.24 3.74
CA GLU A 237 20.15 -34.01 4.56
C GLU A 237 18.87 -34.21 3.76
N ALA A 238 18.80 -33.69 2.53
CA ALA A 238 17.65 -33.87 1.65
C ALA A 238 17.43 -35.36 1.32
N LYS A 239 18.51 -36.11 1.03
CA LYS A 239 18.42 -37.55 0.75
C LYS A 239 18.03 -38.35 1.99
N LYS A 240 18.62 -38.05 3.15
CA LYS A 240 18.21 -38.63 4.42
C LYS A 240 16.71 -38.41 4.69
N LEU A 241 16.22 -37.18 4.51
CA LEU A 241 14.82 -36.84 4.78
C LEU A 241 13.86 -37.53 3.80
N PHE A 242 14.28 -37.71 2.55
CA PHE A 242 13.60 -38.54 1.55
C PHE A 242 13.54 -40.00 2.00
N ASP A 243 14.68 -40.61 2.31
CA ASP A 243 14.82 -42.04 2.65
C ASP A 243 14.11 -42.40 3.97
N GLU A 244 14.06 -41.49 4.94
CA GLU A 244 13.25 -41.65 6.15
C GLU A 244 11.72 -41.56 5.89
N SER A 245 11.30 -41.10 4.71
CA SER A 245 9.88 -40.85 4.36
C SER A 245 9.33 -41.83 3.32
N ASP A 246 10.19 -42.39 2.45
CA ASP A 246 9.92 -43.54 1.58
C ASP A 246 9.71 -44.80 2.44
N SER A 247 8.50 -44.91 3.00
CA SER A 247 8.07 -45.99 3.90
C SER A 247 7.76 -47.28 3.12
N SER A 248 7.49 -47.14 1.83
CA SER A 248 7.28 -48.23 0.87
C SER A 248 8.60 -48.79 0.32
N HIS A 249 9.70 -48.07 0.51
CA HIS A 249 11.04 -48.36 -0.03
C HIS A 249 11.04 -48.54 -1.55
N THR A 250 10.23 -47.73 -2.26
CA THR A 250 10.09 -47.82 -3.73
C THR A 250 11.05 -46.94 -4.50
N GLY A 251 11.76 -46.02 -3.84
CA GLY A 251 12.67 -45.05 -4.45
C GLY A 251 12.01 -43.73 -4.88
N ASP A 252 10.67 -43.65 -4.82
CA ASP A 252 9.84 -42.48 -5.11
C ASP A 252 8.76 -42.32 -4.02
N LEU A 253 8.42 -41.10 -3.64
CA LEU A 253 7.39 -40.84 -2.61
C LEU A 253 5.97 -40.77 -3.21
N VAL A 254 5.00 -41.52 -2.68
CA VAL A 254 3.56 -41.37 -3.04
C VAL A 254 2.87 -40.25 -2.23
N GLU A 255 1.60 -39.91 -2.53
CA GLU A 255 0.86 -38.78 -1.91
C GLU A 255 0.93 -38.80 -0.35
N ASP A 256 0.76 -39.96 0.29
CA ASP A 256 0.86 -40.09 1.76
C ASP A 256 2.30 -39.92 2.30
N GLU A 257 3.32 -40.38 1.56
CA GLU A 257 4.73 -40.29 1.95
C GLU A 257 5.27 -38.86 1.76
N PHE A 258 4.80 -38.16 0.72
CA PHE A 258 5.00 -36.73 0.58
C PHE A 258 4.41 -35.96 1.78
N VAL A 259 3.21 -36.33 2.25
CA VAL A 259 2.61 -35.70 3.44
C VAL A 259 3.46 -35.96 4.70
N GLN A 260 4.09 -37.14 4.81
CA GLN A 260 5.06 -37.40 5.88
C GLN A 260 6.33 -36.55 5.74
N LEU A 261 6.94 -36.50 4.56
CA LEU A 261 8.09 -35.63 4.24
C LEU A 261 7.79 -34.17 4.62
N PHE A 262 6.63 -33.66 4.22
CA PHE A 262 6.23 -32.29 4.48
C PHE A 262 6.02 -32.00 5.97
N ARG A 263 5.39 -32.90 6.73
CA ARG A 263 5.24 -32.77 8.18
C ARG A 263 6.59 -32.71 8.90
N LYS A 264 7.62 -33.42 8.40
CA LYS A 264 8.99 -33.29 8.92
C LYS A 264 9.63 -31.95 8.54
N LEU A 265 9.49 -31.51 7.29
CA LEU A 265 10.02 -30.22 6.80
C LEU A 265 9.44 -29.01 7.55
N THR A 266 8.17 -29.06 7.94
CA THR A 266 7.47 -27.96 8.63
C THR A 266 7.27 -28.19 10.13
N ARG A 267 8.08 -29.09 10.73
CA ARG A 267 8.03 -29.36 12.17
C ARG A 267 8.30 -28.09 12.98
N ARG A 268 7.32 -27.68 13.79
CA ARG A 268 7.38 -26.47 14.64
C ARG A 268 8.15 -26.74 15.94
N ASP A 269 9.48 -26.83 15.87
CA ASP A 269 10.33 -27.07 17.05
C ASP A 269 10.25 -25.95 18.10
N ASP A 270 9.94 -24.73 17.66
CA ASP A 270 9.61 -23.59 18.52
C ASP A 270 8.33 -23.85 19.35
N VAL A 271 7.25 -24.30 18.71
CA VAL A 271 5.99 -24.64 19.39
C VAL A 271 6.11 -25.95 20.17
N ALA A 272 6.88 -26.94 19.69
CA ALA A 272 7.12 -28.19 20.41
C ALA A 272 7.91 -27.96 21.71
N THR A 273 8.86 -27.03 21.71
CA THR A 273 9.59 -26.61 22.92
C THR A 273 8.65 -25.93 23.92
N LEU A 274 7.71 -25.09 23.46
CA LEU A 274 6.68 -24.49 24.30
C LEU A 274 5.70 -25.55 24.84
N PHE A 275 5.17 -26.42 23.99
CA PHE A 275 4.25 -27.50 24.39
C PHE A 275 4.86 -28.40 25.46
N LYS A 276 6.15 -28.77 25.33
CA LYS A 276 6.88 -29.58 26.32
C LYS A 276 7.07 -28.88 27.69
N ARG A 277 7.00 -27.54 27.75
CA ARG A 277 6.93 -26.79 29.03
C ARG A 277 5.59 -27.00 29.74
N LEU A 278 4.52 -27.21 28.99
CA LEU A 278 3.13 -27.30 29.47
C LEU A 278 2.66 -28.75 29.70
N SER A 279 3.10 -29.68 28.84
CA SER A 279 2.94 -31.14 28.93
C SER A 279 4.34 -31.79 28.99
N PRO A 280 4.94 -31.96 30.20
CA PRO A 280 6.28 -32.52 30.36
C PRO A 280 6.40 -34.00 29.97
N ASP A 281 5.28 -34.71 29.98
CA ASP A 281 5.10 -36.08 29.50
C ASP A 281 5.00 -36.16 27.98
N GLY A 282 4.60 -35.07 27.31
CA GLY A 282 4.43 -34.98 25.85
C GLY A 282 3.21 -35.73 25.30
N ILE A 283 2.35 -36.29 26.16
CA ILE A 283 1.19 -37.11 25.76
C ILE A 283 0.00 -36.23 25.37
N GLY A 284 -0.23 -35.14 26.10
CA GLY A 284 -1.35 -34.24 25.85
C GLY A 284 -1.50 -33.17 26.94
N LEU A 285 -1.97 -32.00 26.52
CA LEU A 285 -2.22 -30.84 27.38
C LEU A 285 -3.69 -30.88 27.88
N PRO A 286 -3.97 -31.11 29.17
CA PRO A 286 -5.32 -31.10 29.71
C PRO A 286 -5.87 -29.67 29.88
N ALA A 287 -7.20 -29.55 29.94
CA ALA A 287 -7.91 -28.27 30.04
C ALA A 287 -7.36 -27.36 31.16
N ALA A 288 -7.23 -27.83 32.41
CA ALA A 288 -6.61 -27.07 33.51
C ALA A 288 -5.18 -26.52 33.22
N ARG A 289 -4.38 -27.19 32.39
CA ARG A 289 -3.03 -26.71 32.01
C ARG A 289 -3.05 -25.74 30.83
N LEU A 290 -3.99 -25.91 29.90
CA LEU A 290 -4.25 -24.92 28.86
C LEU A 290 -4.84 -23.63 29.47
N ALA A 291 -5.74 -23.74 30.45
CA ALA A 291 -6.25 -22.65 31.26
C ALA A 291 -5.11 -21.87 31.95
N GLN A 292 -4.17 -22.56 32.59
CA GLN A 292 -2.98 -21.92 33.16
C GLN A 292 -2.16 -21.17 32.08
N PHE A 293 -1.95 -21.75 30.90
CA PHE A 293 -1.25 -21.08 29.80
C PHE A 293 -2.00 -19.83 29.28
N LEU A 294 -3.34 -19.87 29.26
CA LEU A 294 -4.16 -18.71 28.92
C LEU A 294 -4.00 -17.59 29.95
N GLN A 295 -3.91 -17.93 31.24
CA GLN A 295 -3.68 -16.99 32.34
C GLN A 295 -2.26 -16.39 32.34
N ASP A 296 -1.25 -17.25 32.46
CA ASP A 296 0.14 -16.90 32.76
C ASP A 296 0.86 -16.29 31.56
N GLU A 297 0.54 -16.73 30.33
CA GLU A 297 1.33 -16.42 29.14
C GLU A 297 0.55 -15.71 28.04
N GLN A 298 -0.75 -16.02 27.82
CA GLN A 298 -1.58 -15.28 26.84
C GLN A 298 -2.29 -14.05 27.43
N HIS A 299 -2.48 -14.00 28.74
CA HIS A 299 -3.30 -13.02 29.47
C HIS A 299 -4.75 -12.93 28.96
N GLU A 300 -5.44 -14.08 28.93
CA GLU A 300 -6.82 -14.25 28.45
C GLU A 300 -7.75 -14.86 29.53
N ASP A 301 -8.99 -15.17 29.13
CA ASP A 301 -9.95 -15.97 29.91
C ASP A 301 -9.31 -17.31 30.31
N ASP A 302 -9.08 -17.45 31.62
CA ASP A 302 -8.41 -18.56 32.28
C ASP A 302 -9.37 -19.67 32.71
N SER A 303 -10.65 -19.61 32.31
CA SER A 303 -11.62 -20.61 32.71
C SER A 303 -11.33 -21.97 32.05
N GLU A 304 -11.36 -23.04 32.86
CA GLU A 304 -11.20 -24.40 32.35
C GLU A 304 -12.30 -24.75 31.33
N HIS A 305 -13.45 -24.08 31.38
CA HIS A 305 -14.49 -24.16 30.35
C HIS A 305 -14.03 -23.58 29.00
N ARG A 306 -13.45 -22.37 28.97
CA ARG A 306 -12.88 -21.80 27.73
C ARG A 306 -11.77 -22.70 27.18
N ALA A 307 -10.88 -23.18 28.04
CA ALA A 307 -9.84 -24.13 27.67
C ALA A 307 -10.43 -25.42 27.06
N ALA A 308 -11.43 -26.04 27.69
CA ALA A 308 -12.09 -27.25 27.16
C ALA A 308 -12.76 -27.01 25.79
N CYS A 309 -13.37 -25.85 25.57
CA CYS A 309 -13.90 -25.46 24.25
C CYS A 309 -12.79 -25.36 23.18
N ILE A 310 -11.66 -24.71 23.51
CA ILE A 310 -10.51 -24.59 22.61
C ILE A 310 -9.91 -25.98 22.25
N ILE A 311 -9.86 -26.91 23.22
CA ILE A 311 -9.49 -28.31 22.95
C ILE A 311 -10.48 -28.96 21.99
N ALA A 312 -11.79 -28.86 22.27
CA ALA A 312 -12.84 -29.49 21.45
C ALA A 312 -12.88 -28.95 20.00
N GLU A 313 -12.55 -27.68 19.78
CA GLU A 313 -12.54 -27.04 18.46
C GLU A 313 -11.31 -27.41 17.61
N HIS A 314 -10.11 -27.38 18.21
CA HIS A 314 -8.86 -27.44 17.43
C HIS A 314 -8.18 -28.82 17.41
N GLU A 315 -8.39 -29.67 18.43
CA GLU A 315 -7.73 -30.97 18.54
C GLU A 315 -8.08 -31.88 17.34
N PRO A 316 -7.10 -32.35 16.52
CA PRO A 316 -7.37 -33.23 15.39
C PRO A 316 -8.02 -34.56 15.75
N LEU A 317 -7.59 -35.21 16.83
CA LEU A 317 -7.87 -36.62 17.11
C LEU A 317 -9.11 -36.79 17.99
N ASP A 318 -10.01 -37.70 17.60
CA ASP A 318 -11.18 -38.05 18.42
C ASP A 318 -10.80 -38.63 19.79
N GLU A 319 -9.64 -39.30 19.89
CA GLU A 319 -9.10 -39.76 21.18
C GLU A 319 -8.64 -38.60 22.07
N GLY A 320 -8.07 -37.53 21.50
CA GLY A 320 -7.73 -36.32 22.24
C GLY A 320 -8.97 -35.57 22.70
N ARG A 321 -9.91 -35.31 21.76
CA ARG A 321 -11.20 -34.66 22.04
C ARG A 321 -11.99 -35.39 23.12
N SER A 322 -12.14 -36.72 23.03
CA SER A 322 -12.91 -37.51 24.00
C SER A 322 -12.26 -37.64 25.38
N LYS A 323 -10.94 -37.43 25.48
CA LYS A 323 -10.20 -37.39 26.77
C LYS A 323 -10.04 -35.97 27.34
N GLY A 324 -10.43 -34.93 26.61
CA GLY A 324 -10.17 -33.53 27.00
C GLY A 324 -8.68 -33.16 26.99
N LEU A 325 -7.90 -33.77 26.08
CA LEU A 325 -6.46 -33.57 25.92
C LEU A 325 -6.15 -32.98 24.54
N MET A 326 -5.38 -31.89 24.52
CA MET A 326 -4.84 -31.29 23.30
C MET A 326 -3.43 -31.82 22.99
N THR A 327 -3.25 -32.35 21.81
CA THR A 327 -1.96 -32.78 21.25
C THR A 327 -1.14 -31.57 20.78
N LEU A 328 0.14 -31.79 20.43
CA LEU A 328 0.98 -30.77 19.80
C LEU A 328 0.32 -30.23 18.51
N ASP A 329 -0.29 -31.09 17.69
CA ASP A 329 -0.98 -30.67 16.47
C ASP A 329 -2.24 -29.82 16.79
N GLY A 330 -2.97 -30.17 17.85
CA GLY A 330 -4.08 -29.35 18.37
C GLY A 330 -3.61 -27.97 18.87
N PHE A 331 -2.45 -27.91 19.54
CA PHE A 331 -1.87 -26.67 20.04
C PHE A 331 -1.29 -25.78 18.92
N VAL A 332 -0.66 -26.37 17.90
CA VAL A 332 -0.24 -25.66 16.67
C VAL A 332 -1.45 -25.10 15.92
N ARG A 333 -2.57 -25.85 15.86
CA ARG A 333 -3.83 -25.37 15.26
C ARG A 333 -4.44 -24.21 16.05
N TYR A 334 -4.51 -24.32 17.38
CA TYR A 334 -4.94 -23.22 18.24
C TYR A 334 -4.10 -21.96 17.99
N LEU A 335 -2.77 -22.07 18.03
CA LEU A 335 -1.89 -20.93 17.79
C LEU A 335 -1.96 -20.38 16.36
N THR A 336 -2.37 -21.17 15.35
CA THR A 336 -2.55 -20.69 13.96
C THR A 336 -4.00 -20.27 13.64
N SER A 337 -4.93 -20.41 14.59
CA SER A 337 -6.32 -19.98 14.49
C SER A 337 -6.47 -18.47 14.75
N PRO A 338 -7.69 -17.88 14.60
CA PRO A 338 -7.96 -16.52 15.04
C PRO A 338 -7.59 -16.27 16.51
N ASP A 339 -7.80 -17.23 17.41
CA ASP A 339 -7.42 -17.09 18.84
C ASP A 339 -5.91 -16.93 19.02
N GLY A 340 -5.11 -17.58 18.17
CA GLY A 340 -3.66 -17.42 18.15
C GLY A 340 -3.16 -16.16 17.43
N SER A 341 -4.04 -15.35 16.85
CA SER A 341 -3.66 -14.16 16.10
C SER A 341 -3.22 -13.00 17.00
N LEU A 342 -2.22 -12.23 16.55
CA LEU A 342 -1.82 -10.98 17.20
C LEU A 342 -2.95 -9.94 17.25
N TRP A 343 -3.85 -9.99 16.26
CA TRP A 343 -5.02 -9.13 16.13
C TRP A 343 -6.15 -9.57 17.06
N ASP A 344 -6.76 -8.61 17.75
CA ASP A 344 -7.96 -8.82 18.56
C ASP A 344 -9.25 -8.71 17.72
N GLN A 345 -9.94 -9.84 17.56
CA GLN A 345 -11.19 -9.95 16.81
C GLN A 345 -12.35 -9.13 17.39
N ARG A 346 -12.25 -8.62 18.63
CA ARG A 346 -13.23 -7.66 19.17
C ARG A 346 -13.31 -6.38 18.32
N HIS A 347 -12.24 -6.05 17.57
CA HIS A 347 -12.19 -4.94 16.64
C HIS A 347 -12.62 -5.29 15.19
N ASP A 348 -12.95 -6.56 14.89
CA ASP A 348 -13.59 -6.94 13.61
C ASP A 348 -15.10 -6.57 13.57
N SER A 349 -15.63 -6.04 14.67
CA SER A 349 -16.98 -5.45 14.77
C SER A 349 -16.93 -3.99 15.21
N VAL A 350 -18.02 -3.25 15.01
CA VAL A 350 -18.14 -1.86 15.49
C VAL A 350 -18.33 -1.90 17.01
N SER A 351 -17.32 -1.42 17.73
CA SER A 351 -17.19 -1.53 19.20
C SER A 351 -16.88 -0.21 19.90
N HIS A 352 -16.52 0.84 19.15
CA HIS A 352 -16.27 2.18 19.70
C HIS A 352 -17.60 2.93 19.87
N ASP A 353 -17.65 3.93 20.77
CA ASP A 353 -18.79 4.84 20.84
C ASP A 353 -18.90 5.64 19.53
N MET A 354 -20.05 5.53 18.85
CA MET A 354 -20.36 6.17 17.57
C MET A 354 -21.27 7.41 17.71
N THR A 355 -21.57 7.83 18.94
CA THR A 355 -22.50 8.93 19.28
C THR A 355 -21.83 10.28 19.56
N GLN A 356 -20.49 10.34 19.54
CA GLN A 356 -19.74 11.59 19.68
C GLN A 356 -19.86 12.46 18.42
N PRO A 357 -19.60 13.79 18.47
CA PRO A 357 -19.55 14.64 17.28
C PRO A 357 -18.53 14.16 16.22
N LEU A 358 -18.78 14.40 14.94
CA LEU A 358 -17.88 14.02 13.83
C LEU A 358 -16.41 14.47 14.01
N SER A 359 -16.16 15.58 14.70
CA SER A 359 -14.80 16.06 15.00
C SER A 359 -14.02 15.15 15.95
N HIS A 360 -14.69 14.27 16.71
CA HIS A 360 -14.10 13.34 17.68
C HIS A 360 -13.54 12.05 17.06
N TYR A 361 -13.59 11.88 15.72
CA TYR A 361 -13.13 10.68 15.02
C TYR A 361 -11.99 10.97 14.05
N PHE A 362 -11.09 10.01 13.86
CA PHE A 362 -10.33 9.90 12.62
C PHE A 362 -11.25 9.33 11.52
N ILE A 363 -11.19 9.90 10.33
CA ILE A 363 -12.12 9.61 9.22
C ILE A 363 -11.31 9.06 8.04
N SER A 364 -11.68 7.86 7.59
CA SER A 364 -11.06 7.18 6.47
C SER A 364 -11.22 7.98 5.17
N SER A 365 -10.11 8.50 4.63
CA SER A 365 -10.13 9.60 3.66
C SER A 365 -9.19 9.39 2.47
N SER A 366 -9.71 9.64 1.26
CA SER A 366 -8.97 9.59 0.01
C SER A 366 -8.71 10.99 -0.57
N HIS A 367 -7.59 11.13 -1.28
CA HIS A 367 -7.20 12.30 -2.08
C HIS A 367 -7.26 11.93 -3.57
N ASN A 368 -7.73 12.86 -4.42
CA ASN A 368 -7.91 12.68 -5.87
C ASN A 368 -8.48 11.29 -6.25
N THR A 369 -9.57 10.91 -5.56
CA THR A 369 -10.12 9.53 -5.53
C THR A 369 -10.47 8.95 -6.90
N TYR A 370 -10.63 9.79 -7.92
CA TYR A 370 -10.86 9.37 -9.30
C TYR A 370 -9.63 8.72 -9.95
N LEU A 371 -8.39 9.08 -9.56
CA LEU A 371 -7.15 8.60 -10.18
C LEU A 371 -6.79 7.17 -9.76
N THR A 372 -6.39 6.34 -10.73
CA THR A 372 -5.83 5.01 -10.44
C THR A 372 -4.30 4.93 -10.55
N ASP A 373 -3.60 6.03 -10.83
CA ASP A 373 -2.15 6.05 -11.12
C ASP A 373 -1.51 7.42 -10.77
N ASP A 374 -0.51 7.89 -11.53
CA ASP A 374 0.16 9.19 -11.39
C ASP A 374 -0.76 10.42 -11.57
N GLN A 375 -0.34 11.57 -11.03
CA GLN A 375 -1.17 12.80 -11.00
C GLN A 375 -1.23 13.56 -12.34
N LEU A 376 -0.41 13.23 -13.34
CA LEU A 376 -0.27 13.99 -14.58
C LEU A 376 -0.85 13.27 -15.81
N ARG A 377 -0.85 11.93 -15.80
CA ARG A 377 -1.26 11.08 -16.93
C ARG A 377 -2.11 9.88 -16.52
N GLY A 378 -2.31 9.65 -15.21
CA GLY A 378 -3.11 8.55 -14.71
C GLY A 378 -4.57 8.61 -15.18
N PRO A 379 -5.21 7.47 -15.50
CA PRO A 379 -6.60 7.47 -15.89
C PRO A 379 -7.51 7.71 -14.67
N SER A 380 -8.54 8.52 -14.87
CA SER A 380 -9.67 8.67 -13.96
C SER A 380 -10.66 7.51 -14.16
N SER A 381 -11.28 7.02 -13.09
CA SER A 381 -12.29 5.95 -13.19
C SER A 381 -13.36 6.00 -12.11
N THR A 382 -14.62 5.73 -12.50
CA THR A 382 -15.71 5.47 -11.56
C THR A 382 -15.41 4.33 -10.56
N GLU A 383 -14.67 3.30 -10.98
CA GLU A 383 -14.30 2.15 -10.13
C GLU A 383 -13.32 2.53 -9.00
N ALA A 384 -12.58 3.64 -9.12
CA ALA A 384 -11.66 4.10 -8.08
C ALA A 384 -12.41 4.55 -6.81
N TYR A 385 -13.58 5.17 -7.00
CA TYR A 385 -14.54 5.44 -5.92
C TYR A 385 -15.10 4.15 -5.33
N VAL A 386 -15.53 3.20 -6.17
CA VAL A 386 -16.06 1.89 -5.73
C VAL A 386 -15.07 1.17 -4.81
N LYS A 387 -13.81 1.04 -5.25
CA LYS A 387 -12.76 0.38 -4.46
C LYS A 387 -12.42 1.11 -3.17
N SER A 388 -12.42 2.45 -3.20
CA SER A 388 -12.20 3.25 -2.00
C SER A 388 -13.33 3.03 -0.98
N LEU A 389 -14.59 3.15 -1.40
CA LEU A 389 -15.77 2.96 -0.54
C LEU A 389 -15.86 1.53 0.02
N MET A 390 -15.54 0.51 -0.79
CA MET A 390 -15.49 -0.90 -0.37
C MET A 390 -14.31 -1.24 0.55
N ARG A 391 -13.28 -0.39 0.61
CA ARG A 391 -12.18 -0.41 1.61
C ARG A 391 -12.53 0.44 2.85
N GLY A 392 -13.82 0.71 3.08
CA GLY A 392 -14.29 1.49 4.22
C GLY A 392 -14.17 3.01 4.08
N CYS A 393 -13.65 3.56 2.96
CA CYS A 393 -13.45 5.01 2.82
C CYS A 393 -14.75 5.80 3.02
N ARG A 394 -14.68 6.86 3.83
CA ARG A 394 -15.80 7.73 4.25
C ARG A 394 -15.66 9.17 3.76
N CYS A 395 -14.48 9.60 3.27
CA CYS A 395 -14.34 10.88 2.59
C CYS A 395 -13.64 10.70 1.24
N VAL A 396 -14.33 11.06 0.14
CA VAL A 396 -13.85 10.92 -1.25
C VAL A 396 -13.81 12.26 -1.97
N GLU A 397 -12.91 12.42 -2.93
CA GLU A 397 -12.62 13.68 -3.63
C GLU A 397 -13.12 13.69 -5.07
N LEU A 398 -13.73 14.80 -5.49
CA LEU A 398 -14.31 15.02 -6.81
C LEU A 398 -13.88 16.39 -7.33
N ASP A 399 -12.91 16.42 -8.24
CA ASP A 399 -12.41 17.65 -8.87
C ASP A 399 -13.29 17.97 -10.07
N CYS A 400 -14.25 18.87 -9.89
CA CYS A 400 -15.36 19.09 -10.80
C CYS A 400 -15.04 20.24 -11.76
N TRP A 401 -15.06 19.95 -13.07
CA TRP A 401 -14.76 20.89 -14.14
C TRP A 401 -15.91 20.96 -15.14
N ASP A 402 -15.96 22.07 -15.90
CA ASP A 402 -16.92 22.25 -16.99
C ASP A 402 -16.68 21.21 -18.10
N GLY A 403 -17.70 20.40 -18.40
CA GLY A 403 -17.66 19.42 -19.48
C GLY A 403 -18.44 19.83 -20.73
N ALA A 404 -18.41 18.97 -21.74
CA ALA A 404 -19.18 19.14 -22.97
C ALA A 404 -20.70 19.05 -22.70
N ASP A 405 -21.50 19.61 -23.63
CA ASP A 405 -22.97 19.57 -23.63
C ASP A 405 -23.68 20.05 -22.34
N GLY A 406 -22.95 20.75 -21.46
CA GLY A 406 -23.44 21.24 -20.17
C GLY A 406 -23.36 20.23 -19.01
N GLU A 407 -22.82 19.02 -19.24
CA GLU A 407 -22.66 17.99 -18.22
C GLU A 407 -21.27 18.07 -17.54
N PRO A 408 -21.19 18.23 -16.20
CA PRO A 408 -19.91 18.36 -15.49
C PRO A 408 -19.05 17.09 -15.56
N VAL A 409 -17.73 17.28 -15.65
CA VAL A 409 -16.72 16.20 -15.67
C VAL A 409 -15.81 16.24 -14.44
N ILE A 410 -15.16 15.11 -14.17
CA ILE A 410 -14.13 14.95 -13.14
C ILE A 410 -12.81 14.50 -13.78
N TYR A 411 -11.75 15.26 -13.53
CA TYR A 411 -10.35 14.96 -13.87
C TYR A 411 -9.41 15.93 -13.13
N HIS A 412 -8.10 15.68 -13.16
CA HIS A 412 -7.12 16.61 -12.58
C HIS A 412 -6.84 17.76 -13.56
N GLY A 413 -7.23 18.98 -13.19
CA GLY A 413 -7.22 20.14 -14.08
C GLY A 413 -5.86 20.44 -14.70
N TYR A 414 -5.86 20.84 -15.98
CA TYR A 414 -4.66 21.18 -16.77
C TYR A 414 -3.63 20.03 -16.92
N THR A 415 -4.04 18.77 -16.73
CA THR A 415 -3.20 17.58 -16.95
C THR A 415 -3.70 16.72 -18.13
N LEU A 416 -3.03 15.59 -18.39
CA LEU A 416 -3.42 14.60 -19.40
C LEU A 416 -4.24 13.43 -18.79
N THR A 417 -4.75 13.58 -17.57
CA THR A 417 -5.64 12.60 -16.94
C THR A 417 -6.98 12.52 -17.68
N SER A 418 -7.57 11.31 -17.78
CA SER A 418 -8.83 11.14 -18.52
C SER A 418 -10.02 11.77 -17.79
N GLN A 419 -11.08 12.11 -18.53
CA GLN A 419 -12.31 12.68 -17.97
C GLN A 419 -13.38 11.61 -17.74
N ILE A 420 -14.12 11.71 -16.64
CA ILE A 420 -15.30 10.89 -16.33
C ILE A 420 -16.49 11.79 -15.94
N LEU A 421 -17.72 11.39 -16.24
CA LEU A 421 -18.91 12.22 -15.97
C LEU A 421 -19.22 12.29 -14.45
N PHE A 422 -19.46 13.50 -13.95
CA PHE A 422 -19.87 13.74 -12.55
C PHE A 422 -21.12 12.93 -12.18
N ARG A 423 -22.12 12.93 -13.06
CA ARG A 423 -23.35 12.14 -12.95
C ARG A 423 -23.09 10.66 -12.68
N ASP A 424 -22.15 10.05 -13.39
CA ASP A 424 -21.87 8.61 -13.31
C ASP A 424 -20.99 8.26 -12.09
N VAL A 425 -20.12 9.19 -11.66
CA VAL A 425 -19.43 9.10 -10.36
C VAL A 425 -20.43 9.16 -9.21
N ILE A 426 -21.33 10.15 -9.17
CA ILE A 426 -22.37 10.24 -8.13
C ILE A 426 -23.29 9.01 -8.15
N THR A 427 -23.65 8.49 -9.33
CA THR A 427 -24.43 7.24 -9.47
C THR A 427 -23.69 6.03 -8.89
N SER A 428 -22.39 5.91 -9.16
CA SER A 428 -21.56 4.80 -8.65
C SER A 428 -21.41 4.88 -7.12
N ILE A 429 -21.13 6.07 -6.59
CA ILE A 429 -21.08 6.34 -5.15
C ILE A 429 -22.44 6.01 -4.50
N ALA A 430 -23.56 6.41 -5.11
CA ALA A 430 -24.91 6.20 -4.61
C ALA A 430 -25.30 4.72 -4.47
N HIS A 431 -24.66 3.82 -5.22
CA HIS A 431 -24.88 2.36 -5.17
C HIS A 431 -23.95 1.66 -4.17
N GLU A 432 -22.69 2.11 -4.04
CA GLU A 432 -21.66 1.40 -3.28
C GLU A 432 -21.42 1.92 -1.86
N ALA A 433 -21.69 3.20 -1.59
CA ALA A 433 -21.23 3.92 -0.39
C ALA A 433 -21.51 3.22 0.95
N PHE A 434 -22.64 2.54 1.09
CA PHE A 434 -23.08 1.95 2.36
C PHE A 434 -22.97 0.42 2.43
N LYS A 435 -22.35 -0.24 1.44
CA LYS A 435 -22.19 -1.71 1.45
C LYS A 435 -21.15 -2.20 2.46
N ALA A 436 -20.01 -1.51 2.58
CA ALA A 436 -18.93 -1.86 3.50
C ALA A 436 -19.05 -1.19 4.88
N SER A 437 -19.83 -0.11 5.00
CA SER A 437 -20.05 0.61 6.26
C SER A 437 -21.33 1.45 6.19
N ALA A 438 -22.18 1.36 7.20
CA ALA A 438 -23.41 2.15 7.28
C ALA A 438 -23.18 3.63 7.62
N TYR A 439 -21.98 4.00 8.07
CA TYR A 439 -21.64 5.35 8.52
C TYR A 439 -21.50 6.35 7.36
N PRO A 440 -21.73 7.67 7.61
CA PRO A 440 -21.87 8.68 6.56
C PRO A 440 -20.68 8.78 5.60
N VAL A 441 -20.95 9.33 4.41
CA VAL A 441 -19.91 9.62 3.40
C VAL A 441 -19.85 11.11 3.08
N ILE A 442 -18.66 11.68 3.18
CA ILE A 442 -18.33 13.07 2.84
C ILE A 442 -17.85 13.11 1.38
N LEU A 443 -18.46 13.98 0.58
CA LEU A 443 -18.06 14.28 -0.79
C LEU A 443 -17.28 15.60 -0.79
N SER A 444 -15.95 15.51 -0.94
CA SER A 444 -15.03 16.65 -1.07
C SER A 444 -15.07 17.15 -2.50
N LEU A 445 -15.83 18.22 -2.76
CA LEU A 445 -15.89 18.84 -4.08
C LEU A 445 -14.80 19.91 -4.20
N GLU A 446 -13.85 19.72 -5.12
CA GLU A 446 -13.07 20.85 -5.64
C GLU A 446 -13.76 21.40 -6.89
N ASN A 447 -14.62 22.39 -6.68
CA ASN A 447 -15.46 22.97 -7.71
C ASN A 447 -14.71 24.03 -8.55
N HIS A 448 -14.50 23.72 -9.82
CA HIS A 448 -13.99 24.62 -10.86
C HIS A 448 -15.03 25.03 -11.91
N CYS A 449 -16.23 24.45 -11.88
CA CYS A 449 -17.29 24.67 -12.86
C CYS A 449 -17.84 26.12 -12.85
N ASN A 450 -18.43 26.53 -13.97
CA ASN A 450 -19.25 27.74 -14.05
C ASN A 450 -20.60 27.58 -13.32
N VAL A 451 -21.34 28.68 -13.15
CA VAL A 451 -22.57 28.69 -12.33
C VAL A 451 -23.68 27.79 -12.90
N GLU A 452 -23.78 27.64 -14.22
CA GLU A 452 -24.79 26.80 -14.87
C GLU A 452 -24.48 25.31 -14.62
N GLN A 453 -23.24 24.89 -14.85
CA GLN A 453 -22.82 23.51 -14.57
C GLN A 453 -22.82 23.20 -13.06
N GLN A 454 -22.61 24.17 -12.17
CA GLN A 454 -22.84 24.00 -10.73
C GLN A 454 -24.32 23.75 -10.36
N ILE A 455 -25.28 24.31 -11.12
CA ILE A 455 -26.70 24.00 -10.97
C ILE A 455 -26.97 22.56 -11.43
N VAL A 456 -26.32 22.10 -12.51
CA VAL A 456 -26.38 20.69 -12.96
C VAL A 456 -25.79 19.75 -11.91
N MET A 457 -24.62 20.06 -11.32
CA MET A 457 -24.04 19.31 -10.19
C MET A 457 -25.03 19.20 -9.02
N ALA A 458 -25.64 20.31 -8.61
CA ALA A 458 -26.60 20.34 -7.51
C ALA A 458 -27.87 19.53 -7.83
N ARG A 459 -28.35 19.55 -9.08
CA ARG A 459 -29.47 18.73 -9.56
C ARG A 459 -29.13 17.24 -9.52
N HIS A 460 -27.95 16.83 -10.00
CA HIS A 460 -27.50 15.44 -9.95
C HIS A 460 -27.34 14.94 -8.52
N LEU A 461 -26.72 15.73 -7.63
CA LEU A 461 -26.61 15.39 -6.20
C LEU A 461 -27.99 15.17 -5.57
N ARG A 462 -28.94 16.09 -5.75
CA ARG A 462 -30.28 15.98 -5.16
C ARG A 462 -31.10 14.83 -5.74
N SER A 463 -31.03 14.58 -7.05
CA SER A 463 -31.84 13.55 -7.72
C SER A 463 -31.30 12.13 -7.56
N ILE A 464 -29.99 11.93 -7.52
CA ILE A 464 -29.37 10.59 -7.42
C ILE A 464 -29.23 10.13 -5.96
N LEU A 465 -28.92 11.06 -5.04
CA LEU A 465 -28.75 10.72 -3.62
C LEU A 465 -30.07 10.75 -2.85
N GLY A 466 -31.02 11.61 -3.27
CA GLY A 466 -32.35 11.73 -2.66
C GLY A 466 -32.29 12.12 -1.18
N GLU A 467 -33.16 11.52 -0.37
CA GLU A 467 -33.24 11.73 1.09
C GLU A 467 -31.98 11.31 1.87
N ARG A 468 -31.00 10.69 1.22
CA ARG A 468 -29.68 10.41 1.81
C ARG A 468 -28.80 11.66 1.82
N LEU A 469 -29.04 12.65 0.97
CA LEU A 469 -28.29 13.91 0.98
C LEU A 469 -28.77 14.83 2.10
N ILE A 470 -27.85 15.28 2.96
CA ILE A 470 -28.15 16.29 3.99
C ILE A 470 -28.24 17.68 3.35
N THR A 471 -29.46 18.22 3.26
CA THR A 471 -29.78 19.54 2.69
C THR A 471 -30.30 20.55 3.72
N ALA A 472 -30.40 20.15 4.99
CA ALA A 472 -30.74 20.99 6.13
C ALA A 472 -30.06 20.43 7.40
N PRO A 473 -29.92 21.23 8.49
CA PRO A 473 -29.50 20.70 9.79
C PRO A 473 -30.48 19.65 10.32
N LEU A 474 -29.99 18.71 11.13
CA LEU A 474 -30.85 17.70 11.77
C LEU A 474 -31.85 18.37 12.75
N PRO A 475 -33.08 17.82 12.90
CA PRO A 475 -34.09 18.39 13.78
C PRO A 475 -33.59 18.63 15.21
N GLY A 476 -33.85 19.82 15.76
CA GLY A 476 -33.44 20.20 17.13
C GLY A 476 -31.95 20.53 17.31
N ARG A 477 -31.10 20.32 16.30
CA ARG A 477 -29.64 20.54 16.38
C ARG A 477 -29.24 21.79 15.57
N PRO A 478 -28.56 22.80 16.15
CA PRO A 478 -28.07 23.93 15.39
C PRO A 478 -27.00 23.47 14.37
N PRO A 479 -26.87 24.14 13.20
CA PRO A 479 -25.87 23.75 12.21
C PRO A 479 -24.45 23.71 12.79
N THR A 480 -24.14 24.65 13.69
CA THR A 480 -22.83 24.83 14.31
C THR A 480 -22.39 23.67 15.22
N GLN A 481 -23.28 22.75 15.59
CA GLN A 481 -22.93 21.59 16.42
C GLN A 481 -22.86 20.34 15.53
N LEU A 482 -21.65 19.85 15.26
CA LEU A 482 -21.43 18.66 14.43
C LEU A 482 -22.21 17.45 14.99
N PRO A 483 -23.04 16.77 14.16
CA PRO A 483 -23.70 15.54 14.54
C PRO A 483 -22.71 14.38 14.62
N SER A 484 -23.17 13.26 15.15
CA SER A 484 -22.42 12.02 15.25
C SER A 484 -22.44 11.17 13.97
N PRO A 485 -21.50 10.23 13.81
CA PRO A 485 -21.61 9.17 12.82
C PRO A 485 -22.92 8.38 12.92
N GLU A 486 -23.41 8.11 14.15
CA GLU A 486 -24.65 7.35 14.40
C GLU A 486 -25.89 8.09 13.88
N GLU A 487 -26.04 9.38 14.20
CA GLU A 487 -27.14 10.25 13.71
C GLU A 487 -27.18 10.39 12.18
N LEU A 488 -26.07 10.05 11.50
CA LEU A 488 -25.87 10.22 10.06
C LEU A 488 -25.73 8.89 9.29
N LYS A 489 -26.13 7.75 9.87
CA LYS A 489 -26.14 6.46 9.16
C LYS A 489 -26.92 6.54 7.84
N GLY A 490 -26.30 6.05 6.76
CA GLY A 490 -26.85 6.08 5.41
C GLY A 490 -26.93 7.47 4.75
N LYS A 491 -26.24 8.49 5.29
CA LYS A 491 -26.29 9.87 4.78
C LYS A 491 -25.02 10.34 4.06
N PHE A 492 -25.20 11.30 3.16
CA PHE A 492 -24.15 12.00 2.43
C PHE A 492 -24.02 13.46 2.89
N LEU A 493 -22.78 13.90 3.09
CA LEU A 493 -22.41 15.29 3.40
C LEU A 493 -21.63 15.89 2.23
N ILE A 494 -21.93 17.14 1.87
CA ILE A 494 -21.13 17.88 0.87
C ILE A 494 -20.13 18.80 1.58
N LYS A 495 -18.84 18.60 1.30
CA LYS A 495 -17.78 19.56 1.58
C LYS A 495 -17.55 20.40 0.33
N ALA A 496 -17.90 21.68 0.41
CA ALA A 496 -17.64 22.69 -0.61
C ALA A 496 -17.63 24.10 0.02
N LYS A 497 -17.30 25.12 -0.78
CA LYS A 497 -17.44 26.52 -0.36
C LYS A 497 -18.92 26.89 -0.30
N LYS A 498 -19.34 27.62 0.74
CA LYS A 498 -20.71 28.15 0.87
C LYS A 498 -20.75 29.63 0.48
N ARG A 499 -21.86 30.11 -0.09
CA ARG A 499 -22.12 31.55 -0.25
C ARG A 499 -22.26 32.19 1.13
N SER A 500 -21.75 33.42 1.29
CA SER A 500 -22.09 34.28 2.40
C SER A 500 -23.54 34.75 2.26
N GLU A 501 -24.35 34.55 3.31
CA GLU A 501 -25.66 35.23 3.43
C GLU A 501 -25.47 36.75 3.25
N PRO A 502 -26.30 37.44 2.46
CA PRO A 502 -26.28 38.89 2.43
C PRO A 502 -26.78 39.40 3.78
N VAL A 503 -25.91 40.09 4.52
CA VAL A 503 -26.30 40.75 5.78
C VAL A 503 -27.43 41.71 5.47
N LYS A 504 -28.61 41.44 6.01
CA LYS A 504 -29.73 42.39 5.98
C LYS A 504 -29.34 43.57 6.86
N SER A 505 -28.94 44.67 6.25
CA SER A 505 -28.90 45.96 6.92
C SER A 505 -30.32 46.28 7.40
N GLU A 506 -30.52 46.28 8.71
CA GLU A 506 -31.81 46.72 9.28
C GLU A 506 -32.05 48.18 8.90
N ALA A 507 -33.29 48.48 8.50
CA ALA A 507 -33.60 49.73 7.82
C ALA A 507 -33.61 50.93 8.78
N GLU A 508 -33.29 52.11 8.24
CA GLU A 508 -33.18 53.37 8.97
C GLU A 508 -34.49 53.74 9.68
N GLY A 509 -34.42 53.96 11.00
CA GLY A 509 -35.49 54.57 11.80
C GLY A 509 -35.14 56.02 12.13
N ASN A 510 -35.92 56.97 11.61
CA ASN A 510 -35.65 58.41 11.76
C ASN A 510 -35.59 58.89 13.24
N GLY A 511 -34.56 59.68 13.56
CA GLY A 511 -34.45 60.47 14.79
C GLY A 511 -33.61 61.73 14.54
N SER A 512 -34.22 62.92 14.59
CA SER A 512 -33.65 64.17 14.07
C SER A 512 -33.04 65.08 15.16
N GLY A 513 -31.91 65.75 14.87
CA GLY A 513 -31.62 67.04 15.51
C GLY A 513 -30.17 67.57 15.51
N VAL A 514 -30.02 68.82 15.05
CA VAL A 514 -29.04 69.85 15.50
C VAL A 514 -27.56 69.74 15.09
N GLN A 515 -27.15 70.69 14.22
CA GLN A 515 -26.00 71.65 14.27
C GLN A 515 -24.78 71.35 15.19
N SER A 516 -23.54 71.78 14.88
CA SER A 516 -22.93 72.46 13.71
C SER A 516 -21.39 72.36 13.75
N ASP A 517 -20.70 72.96 12.77
CA ASP A 517 -19.27 73.36 12.79
C ASP A 517 -18.19 72.25 12.72
N SER A 518 -16.99 72.48 12.16
CA SER A 518 -16.59 73.50 11.17
C SER A 518 -15.36 73.05 10.35
N THR A 519 -15.08 73.82 9.30
CA THR A 519 -13.98 73.74 8.32
C THR A 519 -12.58 73.36 8.83
N GLY A 520 -11.85 72.52 8.08
CA GLY A 520 -10.39 72.39 8.17
C GLY A 520 -9.81 71.41 7.14
N ALA A 521 -8.99 71.90 6.20
CA ALA A 521 -8.41 71.09 5.11
C ALA A 521 -6.91 71.32 4.94
N THR A 522 -6.20 70.33 4.38
CA THR A 522 -4.73 70.32 4.12
C THR A 522 -3.85 70.40 5.40
N THR A 523 -2.60 69.93 5.45
CA THR A 523 -1.64 69.52 4.40
C THR A 523 -0.74 68.39 4.91
N ALA A 524 -0.04 67.66 4.02
CA ALA A 524 1.03 66.72 4.39
C ALA A 524 2.42 67.20 3.92
N PRO A 525 3.45 67.01 4.75
CA PRO A 525 4.77 66.53 4.31
C PRO A 525 5.33 65.41 5.24
N SER A 526 6.46 64.73 5.00
CA SER A 526 7.21 64.32 3.80
C SER A 526 8.61 63.79 4.22
N GLU A 527 8.77 62.47 4.37
CA GLU A 527 10.03 61.67 4.25
C GLU A 527 11.30 62.00 5.11
N LEU A 528 12.33 61.15 4.97
CA LEU A 528 13.70 61.17 5.55
C LEU A 528 13.79 60.80 7.06
N THR A 529 14.68 59.92 7.59
CA THR A 529 15.63 58.87 7.14
C THR A 529 15.81 57.85 8.31
N GLY A 530 16.44 56.67 8.22
CA GLY A 530 17.01 55.91 7.08
C GLY A 530 18.42 55.34 7.35
N ARG A 531 18.54 54.00 7.57
CA ARG A 531 19.76 53.20 7.90
C ARG A 531 20.33 53.44 9.34
N ASP A 532 21.12 52.56 9.97
CA ASP A 532 21.62 51.20 9.61
C ASP A 532 21.67 50.23 10.82
N SER A 533 22.38 49.11 10.67
CA SER A 533 22.38 47.84 11.41
C SER A 533 23.32 47.72 12.63
N THR A 534 23.43 46.48 13.16
CA THR A 534 24.34 45.92 14.21
C THR A 534 23.84 45.91 15.67
N ALA A 535 24.49 45.10 16.53
CA ALA A 535 23.91 44.57 17.77
C ALA A 535 24.95 44.22 18.86
N ASP A 536 24.41 43.92 20.06
CA ASP A 536 24.96 43.08 21.15
C ASP A 536 25.86 43.72 22.25
N LYS A 537 25.34 43.72 23.50
CA LYS A 537 26.02 43.67 24.84
C LYS A 537 26.92 44.87 25.27
N LEU A 538 26.96 45.35 26.53
CA LEU A 538 26.82 44.70 27.85
C LEU A 538 26.67 45.75 29.01
N CYS A 539 26.24 45.28 30.19
CA CYS A 539 26.11 45.88 31.55
C CYS A 539 26.78 47.23 31.96
N THR A 540 25.99 48.09 32.63
CA THR A 540 26.18 48.70 34.00
C THR A 540 25.00 49.68 34.26
N GLY A 541 24.52 50.02 35.47
CA GLY A 541 24.74 49.55 36.85
C GLY A 541 24.41 50.65 37.90
N ILE A 542 23.99 50.31 39.15
CA ILE A 542 23.86 51.20 40.36
C ILE A 542 22.69 52.25 40.28
N GLU A 543 21.97 52.76 41.30
CA GLU A 543 21.87 52.75 42.80
C GLU A 543 20.33 52.71 43.20
N ASP A 544 19.76 52.76 44.42
CA ASP A 544 20.18 52.91 45.84
C ASP A 544 19.32 51.94 46.74
N ALA A 545 18.83 52.32 47.94
CA ALA A 545 18.36 51.40 48.99
C ALA A 545 17.36 52.03 50.02
N ARG A 546 17.49 51.63 51.31
CA ARG A 546 16.73 51.99 52.55
C ARG A 546 15.38 51.26 52.79
N SER A 547 15.03 50.85 54.02
CA SER A 547 15.81 50.65 55.27
C SER A 547 15.07 49.82 56.34
N GLU A 548 15.86 49.14 57.19
CA GLU A 548 15.68 48.49 58.53
C GLU A 548 14.55 48.95 59.52
N PRO A 549 14.24 48.21 60.64
CA PRO A 549 15.19 47.53 61.56
C PRO A 549 14.82 46.17 62.25
N LYS A 550 15.74 45.73 63.13
CA LYS A 550 15.88 44.46 63.90
C LYS A 550 15.06 44.39 65.23
N PRO A 551 14.99 43.25 65.97
CA PRO A 551 16.06 42.86 66.94
C PRO A 551 16.34 41.33 67.12
N GLU A 552 17.10 40.99 68.16
CA GLU A 552 17.83 39.74 68.50
C GLU A 552 17.15 38.90 69.64
N PRO A 553 17.70 37.77 70.23
CA PRO A 553 19.10 37.28 70.27
C PRO A 553 19.40 35.74 70.22
N GLN A 554 20.68 35.39 69.89
CA GLN A 554 21.58 34.35 70.49
C GLN A 554 21.14 32.84 70.53
N HIS A 555 22.00 31.81 70.53
CA HIS A 555 23.48 31.55 70.44
C HIS A 555 23.68 30.03 70.12
N THR A 556 24.83 29.36 69.87
CA THR A 556 26.31 29.60 69.81
C THR A 556 26.99 28.43 69.04
N ASN A 557 28.17 28.66 68.43
CA ASN A 557 29.36 27.76 68.27
C ASN A 557 29.24 26.32 67.65
N ASN A 558 30.22 25.78 66.91
CA ASN A 558 31.50 26.31 66.40
C ASN A 558 32.06 25.61 65.13
N GLN A 559 33.02 26.30 64.51
CA GLN A 559 33.94 26.00 63.37
C GLN A 559 34.99 24.88 63.60
N PRO A 560 35.93 24.54 62.64
CA PRO A 560 36.01 24.73 61.16
C PRO A 560 36.69 23.54 60.38
N GLU A 561 37.17 23.80 59.13
CA GLU A 561 38.35 23.17 58.44
C GLU A 561 38.27 21.71 57.91
N THR A 562 39.10 21.20 56.96
CA THR A 562 39.76 21.74 55.73
C THR A 562 40.18 20.61 54.74
N GLN A 563 40.49 20.99 53.49
CA GLN A 563 41.47 20.37 52.55
C GLN A 563 41.27 18.97 51.92
N ALA A 564 41.95 18.81 50.77
CA ALA A 564 41.95 17.69 49.83
C ALA A 564 42.97 16.59 50.16
N GLY A 565 42.91 15.44 49.47
CA GLY A 565 43.99 14.43 49.45
C GLY A 565 43.57 13.09 48.83
N ALA A 566 44.49 12.38 48.17
CA ALA A 566 44.21 11.15 47.39
C ALA A 566 45.04 9.92 47.82
N HIS A 567 44.68 8.74 47.26
CA HIS A 567 45.40 7.44 47.22
C HIS A 567 45.56 6.59 48.51
N SER A 568 45.16 5.30 48.45
CA SER A 568 46.07 4.11 48.44
C SER A 568 45.33 2.76 48.57
N GLU A 569 46.04 1.64 48.38
CA GLU A 569 45.62 0.20 48.38
C GLU A 569 45.73 -0.44 49.82
N PRO A 570 45.74 -1.78 50.11
CA PRO A 570 45.69 -3.01 49.28
C PRO A 570 44.84 -4.22 49.84
N GLN A 571 45.09 -5.44 49.30
CA GLN A 571 44.43 -6.74 49.57
C GLN A 571 44.78 -7.40 50.94
N PRO A 572 44.22 -8.60 51.25
CA PRO A 572 45.00 -9.85 51.08
C PRO A 572 44.24 -11.13 50.59
N GLU A 573 44.98 -12.21 50.28
CA GLU A 573 44.51 -13.56 49.88
C GLU A 573 44.45 -14.59 51.06
N LEU A 574 43.80 -15.76 50.84
CA LEU A 574 44.29 -17.18 51.03
C LEU A 574 43.08 -18.14 50.76
N LYS A 575 43.05 -19.25 49.99
CA LYS A 575 43.95 -20.37 49.57
C LYS A 575 43.86 -21.68 50.40
N SER A 576 43.53 -22.79 49.73
CA SER A 576 44.11 -24.15 49.94
C SER A 576 43.61 -25.17 48.88
N GLU A 577 44.40 -26.21 48.59
CA GLU A 577 44.19 -27.24 47.53
C GLU A 577 44.61 -28.66 47.98
N THR A 578 44.11 -29.73 47.31
CA THR A 578 44.77 -31.03 46.93
C THR A 578 43.68 -32.00 46.37
N ARG A 579 43.78 -32.83 45.30
CA ARG A 579 44.85 -33.48 44.46
C ARG A 579 45.48 -34.73 45.14
N LEU A 580 45.68 -35.93 44.55
CA LEU A 580 45.81 -36.49 43.18
C LEU A 580 44.86 -37.75 42.98
N GLU A 581 44.87 -38.75 42.05
CA GLU A 581 45.54 -39.22 40.79
C GLU A 581 44.74 -40.47 40.21
N SER A 582 45.02 -41.31 39.17
CA SER A 582 46.01 -41.42 38.05
C SER A 582 45.48 -42.07 36.72
N GLN A 583 45.67 -43.39 36.43
CA GLN A 583 45.58 -44.09 35.10
C GLN A 583 45.34 -45.65 35.25
N PRO A 584 45.27 -46.57 34.23
CA PRO A 584 45.55 -46.51 32.76
C PRO A 584 44.58 -47.29 31.78
N GLN A 585 45.00 -47.50 30.51
CA GLN A 585 44.34 -48.28 29.42
C GLN A 585 44.76 -49.79 29.37
N PRO A 586 44.34 -50.58 28.34
CA PRO A 586 45.26 -50.84 27.20
C PRO A 586 44.62 -50.96 25.77
N GLU A 587 45.48 -51.02 24.74
CA GLU A 587 45.15 -51.15 23.29
C GLU A 587 45.25 -52.59 22.74
N ILE A 588 44.66 -52.88 21.55
CA ILE A 588 45.12 -53.90 20.56
C ILE A 588 44.91 -53.43 19.10
N ARG A 589 45.87 -53.76 18.20
CA ARG A 589 45.92 -53.67 16.71
C ARG A 589 46.78 -54.86 16.18
N PRO A 590 47.01 -55.14 14.87
CA PRO A 590 46.57 -54.53 13.59
C PRO A 590 45.67 -55.51 12.75
N GLU A 591 45.36 -55.42 11.44
CA GLU A 591 46.13 -55.40 10.16
C GLU A 591 45.26 -54.71 9.05
N THR A 592 45.66 -53.69 8.27
CA THR A 592 46.59 -53.57 7.10
C THR A 592 46.17 -54.17 5.74
N HIS A 593 45.57 -53.35 4.86
CA HIS A 593 45.90 -53.20 3.41
C HIS A 593 45.09 -52.00 2.84
N LEU A 594 45.64 -50.84 2.41
CA LEU A 594 46.52 -50.46 1.27
C LEU A 594 45.81 -50.22 -0.08
N GLN A 595 45.55 -48.93 -0.41
CA GLN A 595 45.75 -48.18 -1.69
C GLN A 595 44.96 -46.84 -1.59
N THR A 596 45.56 -45.62 -1.57
CA THR A 596 46.23 -44.83 -2.65
C THR A 596 45.27 -44.47 -3.80
N GLU A 597 45.04 -43.23 -4.26
CA GLU A 597 45.73 -41.90 -4.21
C GLU A 597 44.68 -40.76 -4.31
N ALA A 598 44.92 -39.45 -4.23
CA ALA A 598 45.97 -38.59 -3.64
C ALA A 598 45.37 -37.16 -3.47
N ASN A 599 46.03 -36.29 -2.70
CA ASN A 599 45.58 -34.91 -2.45
C ASN A 599 46.80 -33.97 -2.32
N PRO A 600 46.77 -32.74 -2.86
CA PRO A 600 47.72 -31.70 -2.47
C PRO A 600 47.02 -30.45 -1.91
N SER A 601 47.15 -30.26 -0.60
CA SER A 601 47.31 -28.90 -0.03
C SER A 601 48.75 -28.42 -0.31
N SER A 602 49.16 -27.17 -0.13
CA SER A 602 48.58 -25.98 0.50
C SER A 602 49.29 -24.71 -0.05
N MET A 603 48.94 -23.52 0.43
CA MET A 603 49.85 -22.62 1.20
C MET A 603 49.26 -21.21 1.32
N CYS A 604 49.61 -20.51 2.41
CA CYS A 604 49.33 -19.08 2.57
C CYS A 604 50.57 -18.25 2.21
N ALA A 605 50.35 -17.07 1.64
CA ALA A 605 51.32 -15.99 1.52
C ALA A 605 50.64 -14.65 1.80
N LYS A 606 51.41 -13.58 1.96
CA LYS A 606 50.96 -12.26 2.40
C LYS A 606 51.57 -11.14 1.55
N ASP A 607 50.86 -10.01 1.57
CA ASP A 607 51.32 -8.62 1.42
C ASP A 607 51.67 -8.03 0.03
N GLU A 608 51.24 -6.77 -0.11
CA GLU A 608 51.64 -5.65 -0.99
C GLU A 608 51.33 -5.56 -2.51
N SER A 609 50.70 -4.41 -2.83
CA SER A 609 50.74 -3.62 -4.08
C SER A 609 49.98 -4.09 -5.35
N GLY A 610 49.41 -3.11 -6.06
CA GLY A 610 48.93 -3.19 -7.46
C GLY A 610 49.62 -2.10 -8.30
N PRO A 611 49.06 -1.60 -9.42
CA PRO A 611 47.77 -1.94 -10.07
C PRO A 611 47.89 -2.34 -11.56
N SER A 612 46.81 -2.86 -12.17
CA SER A 612 46.48 -2.65 -13.62
C SER A 612 45.11 -3.25 -13.99
N ASP A 613 44.51 -2.73 -15.07
CA ASP A 613 43.09 -2.83 -15.41
C ASP A 613 42.65 -4.03 -16.29
N ALA A 614 41.33 -4.06 -16.50
CA ALA A 614 40.62 -4.45 -17.75
C ALA A 614 39.99 -5.85 -17.85
N ALA A 615 38.79 -6.00 -17.29
CA ALA A 615 37.77 -6.94 -17.77
C ALA A 615 36.38 -6.27 -17.80
N VAL A 616 35.75 -6.27 -18.99
CA VAL A 616 34.51 -5.56 -19.35
C VAL A 616 33.36 -5.73 -18.35
N LEU A 617 32.83 -4.61 -17.84
CA LEU A 617 31.53 -4.55 -17.17
C LEU A 617 30.41 -4.35 -18.21
N ASN A 618 29.29 -5.05 -18.03
CA ASN A 618 27.98 -4.64 -18.54
C ASN A 618 27.14 -4.21 -17.33
N GLU A 619 26.83 -2.94 -17.23
CA GLU A 619 25.91 -2.40 -16.23
C GLU A 619 24.46 -2.47 -16.78
N GLU A 620 23.52 -3.00 -16.00
CA GLU A 620 22.09 -2.80 -16.22
C GLU A 620 21.48 -2.23 -14.92
N GLU A 621 20.89 -1.04 -15.01
CA GLU A 621 20.28 -0.33 -13.86
C GLU A 621 18.97 -0.98 -13.39
N GLY A 622 18.68 -0.86 -12.10
CA GLY A 622 17.43 -1.31 -11.49
C GLY A 622 16.23 -0.36 -11.71
N ASP A 623 15.05 -0.98 -11.85
CA ASP A 623 13.71 -0.43 -11.66
C ASP A 623 13.31 0.90 -12.32
N ILE A 624 12.81 0.76 -13.56
CA ILE A 624 11.66 1.53 -14.04
C ILE A 624 10.54 0.54 -14.41
N PRO A 625 9.31 0.66 -13.86
CA PRO A 625 8.18 -0.15 -14.30
C PRO A 625 7.74 0.26 -15.71
N PHE A 626 8.17 -0.50 -16.73
CA PHE A 626 7.88 -0.22 -18.14
C PHE A 626 6.40 -0.41 -18.50
N ILE A 627 5.62 0.67 -18.41
CA ILE A 627 4.26 0.77 -18.96
C ILE A 627 4.35 1.20 -20.44
N ASP A 628 4.68 0.25 -21.32
CA ASP A 628 4.64 0.45 -22.76
C ASP A 628 3.19 0.74 -23.25
N GLY A 629 2.98 1.93 -23.81
CA GLY A 629 1.82 2.22 -24.66
C GLY A 629 1.91 1.51 -26.01
N ASP A 630 0.77 1.29 -26.67
CA ASP A 630 0.76 0.66 -28.01
C ASP A 630 1.07 1.72 -29.09
N ASN A 631 2.20 1.59 -29.77
CA ASN A 631 2.46 2.18 -31.09
C ASN A 631 2.84 1.02 -32.04
N GLU A 632 1.95 0.66 -32.97
CA GLU A 632 2.29 -0.25 -34.08
C GLU A 632 2.57 0.58 -35.34
N VAL A 633 3.83 0.64 -35.74
CA VAL A 633 4.24 1.14 -37.07
C VAL A 633 3.90 0.08 -38.12
N THR A 634 3.30 0.51 -39.23
CA THR A 634 2.91 -0.37 -40.34
C THR A 634 4.01 -0.47 -41.40
N ASP A 635 4.87 -1.49 -41.31
CA ASP A 635 5.76 -1.85 -42.42
C ASP A 635 5.04 -2.73 -43.45
N GLY A 636 5.05 -2.29 -44.71
CA GLY A 636 4.57 -3.07 -45.85
C GLY A 636 5.71 -3.89 -46.47
N ILE A 637 5.48 -5.19 -46.67
CA ILE A 637 6.42 -6.06 -47.40
C ILE A 637 6.25 -5.85 -48.91
N VAL A 638 7.36 -5.64 -49.60
CA VAL A 638 7.48 -5.79 -51.06
C VAL A 638 8.61 -6.79 -51.32
N ASP A 639 8.35 -7.81 -52.15
CA ASP A 639 9.23 -8.96 -52.32
C ASP A 639 10.34 -8.77 -53.37
N GLY A 640 11.50 -9.37 -53.09
CA GLY A 640 12.47 -9.85 -54.09
C GLY A 640 13.73 -9.01 -54.32
N VAL A 641 14.83 -9.57 -54.88
CA VAL A 641 15.09 -10.99 -55.20
C VAL A 641 16.62 -11.21 -55.35
N THR A 642 17.18 -12.27 -54.71
CA THR A 642 18.57 -12.82 -54.87
C THR A 642 19.79 -11.89 -54.63
N GLY A 643 21.00 -12.36 -54.30
CA GLY A 643 21.50 -13.71 -53.95
C GLY A 643 23.04 -13.83 -54.05
N GLY A 644 23.67 -14.75 -53.30
CA GLY A 644 25.14 -15.01 -53.31
C GLY A 644 25.97 -14.08 -52.40
N VAL A 645 26.88 -14.45 -51.48
CA VAL A 645 27.73 -15.65 -51.15
C VAL A 645 29.19 -15.57 -51.65
N THR A 646 30.12 -15.28 -50.72
CA THR A 646 31.61 -15.45 -50.74
C THR A 646 32.42 -14.65 -51.79
N ASP A 647 33.73 -14.35 -51.61
CA ASP A 647 34.73 -14.79 -50.61
C ASP A 647 35.78 -13.68 -50.26
N ARG A 648 36.81 -14.03 -49.47
CA ARG A 648 37.96 -13.26 -48.96
C ARG A 648 38.95 -12.75 -50.04
N VAL A 649 39.89 -11.83 -49.67
CA VAL A 649 41.39 -11.98 -49.75
C VAL A 649 42.20 -10.63 -49.71
N THR A 650 42.96 -10.44 -48.60
CA THR A 650 44.31 -9.80 -48.41
C THR A 650 44.73 -8.33 -48.75
N ASN A 651 45.55 -7.80 -47.81
CA ASN A 651 46.86 -7.09 -47.95
C ASN A 651 47.04 -5.54 -48.04
N GLU A 652 47.77 -5.04 -47.02
CA GLU A 652 48.86 -4.04 -46.94
C GLU A 652 49.22 -3.08 -48.11
N VAL A 653 49.30 -1.77 -47.79
CA VAL A 653 50.41 -0.81 -48.05
C VAL A 653 50.31 0.26 -46.92
N LYS A 654 51.25 0.45 -45.97
CA LYS A 654 52.57 1.15 -46.02
C LYS A 654 52.51 2.66 -46.39
N ASP A 655 53.32 3.60 -45.87
CA ASP A 655 54.21 3.69 -44.68
C ASP A 655 54.72 5.17 -44.57
N ARG A 656 55.51 5.50 -43.54
CA ARG A 656 56.36 6.70 -43.31
C ARG A 656 55.74 7.94 -42.64
N VAL A 657 56.49 8.80 -41.91
CA VAL A 657 57.59 8.66 -40.90
C VAL A 657 58.07 10.08 -40.50
N ALA A 658 58.44 10.28 -39.23
CA ALA A 658 59.11 11.47 -38.65
C ALA A 658 58.27 12.78 -38.64
N THR A 659 58.53 13.76 -37.77
CA THR A 659 59.74 14.01 -36.93
C THR A 659 59.39 14.40 -35.49
N GLU A 660 60.29 14.11 -34.55
CA GLU A 660 60.26 14.54 -33.15
C GLU A 660 60.61 16.04 -32.98
N VAL A 661 60.26 16.62 -31.81
CA VAL A 661 61.18 17.28 -30.87
C VAL A 661 60.41 17.58 -29.57
N ALA A 662 61.07 17.45 -28.41
CA ALA A 662 60.48 17.62 -27.08
C ALA A 662 60.72 19.01 -26.48
N VAL A 663 60.10 19.32 -25.32
CA VAL A 663 60.75 19.87 -24.11
C VAL A 663 59.75 19.90 -22.92
N GLU A 664 60.31 19.95 -21.71
CA GLU A 664 59.72 19.69 -20.39
C GLU A 664 58.91 20.88 -19.78
N VAL A 665 57.82 20.63 -19.02
CA VAL A 665 57.67 20.62 -17.53
C VAL A 665 57.91 21.95 -16.79
N VAL A 666 56.91 22.42 -16.03
CA VAL A 666 57.00 22.79 -14.59
C VAL A 666 55.63 22.58 -13.91
N ASP A 667 55.60 22.08 -12.67
CA ASP A 667 54.43 22.03 -11.78
C ASP A 667 54.15 23.37 -11.07
N GLU A 668 52.99 23.52 -10.39
CA GLU A 668 52.98 23.75 -8.93
C GLU A 668 51.57 23.65 -8.28
N VAL A 669 51.55 22.99 -7.11
CA VAL A 669 50.71 23.18 -5.91
C VAL A 669 49.18 23.36 -6.05
N THR A 670 48.44 22.53 -5.30
CA THR A 670 47.10 22.85 -4.79
C THR A 670 47.12 22.93 -3.27
N ASP A 671 46.31 23.81 -2.68
CA ASP A 671 46.18 23.97 -1.23
C ASP A 671 44.69 23.95 -0.82
N GLY A 672 44.37 23.41 0.37
CA GLY A 672 43.05 22.86 0.67
C GLY A 672 42.33 23.49 1.87
N VAL A 673 40.98 23.49 1.84
CA VAL A 673 40.15 23.91 2.98
C VAL A 673 39.08 22.85 3.29
N LYS A 674 38.99 22.44 4.56
CA LYS A 674 38.02 21.45 5.06
C LYS A 674 36.70 22.11 5.46
N GLY A 675 35.58 21.63 4.89
CA GLY A 675 34.22 21.90 5.39
C GLY A 675 33.77 20.82 6.39
N LYS A 676 33.06 21.22 7.46
CA LYS A 676 32.51 20.27 8.45
C LYS A 676 31.23 19.60 7.97
N GLN A 677 31.00 18.37 8.40
CA GLN A 677 29.71 17.69 8.28
C GLN A 677 28.66 18.33 9.21
N SER A 678 27.42 18.34 8.74
CA SER A 678 26.22 18.42 9.60
C SER A 678 25.12 17.58 8.96
N GLU A 679 24.60 16.59 9.68
CA GLU A 679 23.53 15.73 9.19
C GLU A 679 22.19 16.47 9.20
N THR A 680 21.37 16.38 8.14
CA THR A 680 19.90 16.50 8.26
C THR A 680 19.14 16.15 6.96
N LYS A 681 18.04 15.40 7.14
CA LYS A 681 16.84 15.26 6.28
C LYS A 681 17.04 14.73 4.83
N GLY A 682 16.29 13.68 4.51
CA GLY A 682 16.37 12.97 3.22
C GLY A 682 15.89 13.79 2.01
N ILE A 683 16.49 13.51 0.86
CA ILE A 683 16.27 14.21 -0.42
C ILE A 683 15.49 13.30 -1.38
N GLY A 684 14.48 13.84 -2.06
CA GLY A 684 13.70 13.10 -3.06
C GLY A 684 14.53 12.71 -4.28
N LEU A 685 14.55 11.41 -4.62
CA LEU A 685 15.29 10.84 -5.74
C LEU A 685 14.62 11.15 -7.10
N ARG A 686 14.83 12.36 -7.61
CA ARG A 686 15.08 12.70 -9.03
C ARG A 686 15.35 14.20 -9.19
N ARG A 687 16.57 14.63 -8.84
CA ARG A 687 17.14 15.88 -9.36
C ARG A 687 18.06 15.56 -10.53
N SER A 688 17.58 15.77 -11.75
CA SER A 688 18.49 16.06 -12.86
C SER A 688 19.13 17.44 -12.65
N LEU A 689 20.28 17.66 -13.28
CA LEU A 689 21.15 18.79 -12.98
C LEU A 689 20.51 20.14 -13.36
N LEU A 690 20.39 21.06 -12.39
CA LEU A 690 20.07 22.47 -12.66
C LEU A 690 21.28 23.32 -12.28
N MET A 691 22.14 23.59 -13.26
CA MET A 691 23.27 24.50 -13.07
C MET A 691 22.78 25.93 -12.86
N LYS A 692 23.34 26.62 -11.86
CA LYS A 692 23.30 28.08 -11.81
C LYS A 692 24.32 28.62 -12.80
N VAL A 693 23.87 29.41 -13.77
CA VAL A 693 24.74 30.22 -14.63
C VAL A 693 24.61 31.65 -14.16
N ASP A 694 25.64 32.15 -13.46
CA ASP A 694 25.76 33.58 -13.15
C ASP A 694 26.18 34.38 -14.41
N SER A 695 25.80 35.64 -14.44
CA SER A 695 25.74 36.44 -15.67
C SER A 695 27.11 36.87 -16.22
N PHE A 696 27.39 36.54 -17.48
CA PHE A 696 28.43 37.22 -18.28
C PHE A 696 27.91 37.56 -19.68
N THR A 697 27.79 38.86 -19.97
CA THR A 697 27.30 39.38 -21.26
C THR A 697 28.43 39.68 -22.25
N ARG A 698 28.36 39.13 -23.47
CA ARG A 698 29.00 39.68 -24.69
C ARG A 698 28.08 39.52 -25.90
N HIS A 699 28.24 40.40 -26.90
CA HIS A 699 27.35 40.50 -28.07
C HIS A 699 27.73 39.54 -29.21
N SER A 700 26.77 39.27 -30.10
CA SER A 700 27.00 38.86 -31.48
C SER A 700 25.95 39.50 -32.41
N SER A 701 26.21 39.60 -33.72
CA SER A 701 25.37 40.35 -34.67
C SER A 701 25.48 39.86 -36.12
N GLY A 702 24.32 39.65 -36.78
CA GLY A 702 24.21 39.24 -38.20
C GLY A 702 24.58 37.77 -38.46
N SER A 703 24.17 37.14 -39.58
CA SER A 703 23.22 37.46 -40.66
C SER A 703 22.82 36.13 -41.36
N GLY A 704 21.81 36.00 -42.23
CA GLY A 704 20.75 36.92 -42.68
C GLY A 704 20.59 36.99 -44.21
N SER A 705 19.70 36.20 -44.82
CA SER A 705 19.08 36.48 -46.15
C SER A 705 17.94 35.52 -46.55
N ILE A 706 16.95 36.05 -47.27
CA ILE A 706 15.80 35.35 -47.90
C ILE A 706 15.53 36.00 -49.28
N LYS A 707 15.11 35.22 -50.30
CA LYS A 707 14.29 35.63 -51.49
C LYS A 707 14.05 34.43 -52.44
N SER A 708 12.97 34.32 -53.24
CA SER A 708 11.61 34.92 -53.20
C SER A 708 10.71 34.44 -54.37
N SER A 709 9.39 34.28 -54.13
CA SER A 709 8.26 34.42 -55.10
C SER A 709 8.12 33.39 -56.25
N ALA A 710 6.95 33.16 -56.90
CA ALA A 710 5.49 33.25 -56.58
C ALA A 710 4.72 32.58 -57.77
N LYS A 711 3.56 31.90 -57.66
CA LYS A 711 2.16 32.38 -57.44
C LYS A 711 1.19 31.17 -57.49
N GLY A 712 0.00 31.25 -56.90
CA GLY A 712 -1.17 30.40 -57.23
C GLY A 712 -2.12 30.11 -56.05
N LEU A 713 -3.35 30.65 -56.06
CA LEU A 713 -4.28 30.60 -54.91
C LEU A 713 -5.12 29.31 -54.81
N GLY A 714 -5.46 28.92 -53.57
CA GLY A 714 -6.54 28.00 -53.18
C GLY A 714 -6.77 28.07 -51.65
N GLN A 715 -8.01 28.00 -51.16
CA GLN A 715 -8.35 28.28 -49.76
C GLN A 715 -8.43 27.03 -48.86
N ALA A 716 -7.81 27.13 -47.68
CA ALA A 716 -8.30 26.66 -46.38
C ALA A 716 -7.59 27.48 -45.29
N SER A 717 -8.18 27.66 -44.10
CA SER A 717 -7.62 28.54 -43.06
C SER A 717 -7.76 27.96 -41.65
N ASP A 718 -6.69 27.31 -41.18
CA ASP A 718 -6.45 27.00 -39.77
C ASP A 718 -5.35 27.93 -39.24
N THR A 719 -5.42 28.29 -37.95
CA THR A 719 -4.33 28.97 -37.23
C THR A 719 -4.23 28.52 -35.79
N GLU A 720 -3.25 27.65 -35.52
CA GLU A 720 -2.42 27.77 -34.31
C GLU A 720 -1.63 29.12 -34.39
N SER A 721 -1.00 29.67 -33.35
CA SER A 721 -0.49 29.10 -32.10
C SER A 721 -0.82 30.04 -30.89
N ASP A 722 -0.22 29.95 -29.68
CA ASP A 722 1.19 30.20 -29.36
C ASP A 722 1.68 29.54 -28.05
N VAL A 723 3.01 29.54 -27.89
CA VAL A 723 3.77 28.83 -26.84
C VAL A 723 4.14 29.77 -25.67
N PHE A 724 4.49 29.18 -24.52
CA PHE A 724 5.03 29.86 -23.34
C PHE A 724 6.15 30.88 -23.65
N GLU A 725 6.06 32.06 -23.06
CA GLU A 725 7.19 32.98 -22.89
C GLU A 725 7.24 33.48 -21.43
N ASP A 726 8.38 33.31 -20.75
CA ASP A 726 8.62 33.73 -19.37
C ASP A 726 9.52 34.97 -19.35
N SER A 727 9.07 36.06 -18.72
CA SER A 727 9.73 37.36 -18.80
C SER A 727 9.89 38.05 -17.44
N LYS A 728 11.15 38.28 -17.04
CA LYS A 728 11.53 39.06 -15.86
C LYS A 728 11.56 40.56 -16.17
N PRO A 729 11.18 41.45 -15.24
CA PRO A 729 11.11 42.88 -15.49
C PRO A 729 12.47 43.57 -15.40
N SER A 730 12.66 44.61 -16.22
CA SER A 730 13.69 45.65 -16.01
C SER A 730 13.06 47.01 -15.77
N THR A 731 13.75 47.86 -15.01
CA THR A 731 13.27 49.13 -14.44
C THR A 731 12.81 50.15 -15.48
N GLY A 732 11.56 50.63 -15.36
CA GLY A 732 11.04 51.80 -16.09
C GLY A 732 9.87 52.48 -15.35
N LYS A 733 9.91 53.81 -15.18
CA LYS A 733 8.92 54.55 -14.37
C LYS A 733 7.64 54.89 -15.15
N HIS A 734 6.69 53.97 -15.23
CA HIS A 734 5.29 54.29 -15.60
C HIS A 734 4.29 53.70 -14.60
N LYS A 735 3.14 54.39 -14.43
CA LYS A 735 2.10 54.01 -13.46
C LYS A 735 1.50 52.65 -13.83
N PRO A 736 1.31 51.72 -12.88
CA PRO A 736 0.67 50.45 -13.18
C PRO A 736 -0.80 50.66 -13.55
N LEU A 737 -1.18 50.27 -14.76
CA LEU A 737 -2.56 49.90 -15.04
C LEU A 737 -2.92 48.69 -14.17
N LYS A 738 -4.15 48.66 -13.66
CA LYS A 738 -4.60 47.57 -12.78
C LYS A 738 -4.61 46.26 -13.56
N ALA A 739 -3.74 45.32 -13.20
CA ALA A 739 -3.93 43.93 -13.59
C ALA A 739 -5.31 43.46 -13.10
N GLU A 740 -6.08 42.79 -13.96
CA GLU A 740 -7.34 42.19 -13.52
C GLU A 740 -7.06 41.13 -12.47
N LYS A 741 -7.64 41.31 -11.27
CA LYS A 741 -7.72 40.21 -10.29
C LYS A 741 -8.53 39.09 -10.93
N SER A 742 -8.02 37.87 -10.91
CA SER A 742 -8.83 36.70 -11.27
C SER A 742 -10.11 36.73 -10.44
N LYS A 743 -11.27 36.78 -11.12
CA LYS A 743 -12.56 36.88 -10.45
C LYS A 743 -12.73 35.65 -9.56
N LYS A 744 -13.10 35.83 -8.29
CA LYS A 744 -13.52 34.72 -7.43
C LYS A 744 -14.61 33.96 -8.19
N LYS A 745 -14.37 32.69 -8.57
CA LYS A 745 -15.40 31.84 -9.19
C LYS A 745 -16.62 31.84 -8.26
N GLU A 746 -17.76 32.24 -8.80
CA GLU A 746 -18.99 32.36 -8.03
C GLU A 746 -19.56 30.97 -7.72
N VAL A 747 -20.10 30.80 -6.51
CA VAL A 747 -20.78 29.57 -6.10
C VAL A 747 -22.27 29.73 -6.35
N SER A 748 -22.93 28.77 -7.02
CA SER A 748 -24.38 28.79 -7.23
C SER A 748 -25.13 28.67 -5.90
N LYS A 749 -26.39 29.15 -5.85
CA LYS A 749 -27.21 28.99 -4.63
C LYS A 749 -27.52 27.51 -4.40
N GLU A 750 -27.81 26.82 -5.49
CA GLU A 750 -28.30 25.45 -5.56
C GLU A 750 -27.27 24.46 -4.99
N LEU A 751 -25.97 24.70 -5.26
CA LEU A 751 -24.85 23.94 -4.70
C LEU A 751 -24.53 24.39 -3.27
N SER A 752 -24.57 25.70 -2.99
CA SER A 752 -24.35 26.26 -1.65
C SER A 752 -25.38 25.80 -0.61
N ASP A 753 -26.63 25.57 -1.03
CA ASP A 753 -27.72 25.01 -0.22
C ASP A 753 -27.41 23.57 0.25
N CYS A 754 -26.65 22.80 -0.52
CA CYS A 754 -26.27 21.42 -0.17
C CYS A 754 -25.14 21.36 0.88
N VAL A 755 -24.55 22.51 1.26
CA VAL A 755 -23.41 22.58 2.21
C VAL A 755 -23.91 22.91 3.61
N ILE A 756 -24.04 21.90 4.47
CA ILE A 756 -24.57 22.06 5.83
C ILE A 756 -23.44 22.01 6.89
N TYR A 757 -22.85 20.83 7.10
CA TYR A 757 -21.89 20.58 8.20
C TYR A 757 -20.40 20.69 7.81
N CYS A 758 -20.07 20.81 6.53
CA CYS A 758 -18.69 20.80 6.02
C CYS A 758 -18.39 22.04 5.16
N SER A 759 -18.70 23.24 5.68
CA SER A 759 -18.51 24.51 4.95
C SER A 759 -17.02 24.87 4.85
N GLY A 760 -16.45 24.78 3.65
CA GLY A 760 -15.03 25.08 3.42
C GLY A 760 -14.74 26.58 3.48
N VAL A 761 -14.02 27.02 4.51
CA VAL A 761 -13.60 28.42 4.72
C VAL A 761 -12.08 28.61 4.54
N HIS A 762 -11.64 29.87 4.51
CA HIS A 762 -10.20 30.20 4.51
C HIS A 762 -9.66 30.21 5.94
N PHE A 763 -8.49 29.61 6.16
CA PHE A 763 -7.86 29.56 7.48
C PHE A 763 -7.07 30.84 7.77
N GLU A 764 -7.57 31.65 8.70
CA GLU A 764 -7.00 32.96 9.06
C GLU A 764 -6.14 32.94 10.34
N GLY A 765 -5.94 31.78 10.97
CA GLY A 765 -5.15 31.60 12.21
C GLY A 765 -5.93 30.83 13.29
N LEU A 766 -5.24 30.20 14.26
CA LEU A 766 -5.89 29.41 15.32
C LEU A 766 -6.69 30.31 16.29
N GLU A 767 -6.08 31.37 16.82
CA GLU A 767 -6.71 32.38 17.69
C GLU A 767 -7.99 32.97 17.07
N ARG A 768 -7.94 33.28 15.77
CA ARG A 768 -9.10 33.81 15.02
C ARG A 768 -10.15 32.74 14.74
N ALA A 769 -9.75 31.48 14.58
CA ALA A 769 -10.71 30.39 14.44
C ALA A 769 -11.45 30.11 15.76
N GLU A 770 -10.73 29.98 16.87
CA GLU A 770 -11.27 29.79 18.22
C GLU A 770 -12.30 30.86 18.61
N SER A 771 -12.10 32.10 18.15
CA SER A 771 -12.97 33.24 18.46
C SER A 771 -14.07 33.54 17.42
N HIS A 772 -13.97 33.07 16.16
CA HIS A 772 -14.89 33.46 15.07
C HIS A 772 -15.33 32.35 14.11
N GLN A 773 -14.63 31.21 14.01
CA GLN A 773 -15.01 30.12 13.10
C GLN A 773 -16.17 29.32 13.71
N LYS A 774 -17.17 28.95 12.89
CA LYS A 774 -18.31 28.15 13.36
C LYS A 774 -17.98 26.66 13.34
N GLY A 775 -18.60 25.85 14.21
CA GLY A 775 -18.33 24.41 14.26
C GLY A 775 -18.69 23.63 12.98
N ASN A 776 -19.51 24.19 12.09
CA ASN A 776 -19.79 23.63 10.76
C ASN A 776 -18.93 24.22 9.63
N GLU A 777 -18.05 25.15 9.96
CA GLU A 777 -17.01 25.66 9.07
C GLU A 777 -15.73 24.83 9.31
N MET A 778 -15.03 24.50 8.23
CA MET A 778 -13.86 23.63 8.24
C MET A 778 -12.77 24.13 7.30
N CYS A 779 -11.53 23.76 7.58
CA CYS A 779 -10.37 24.13 6.75
C CYS A 779 -9.69 22.94 6.09
N SER A 780 -9.03 23.20 4.97
CA SER A 780 -8.18 22.23 4.26
C SER A 780 -6.75 22.76 4.19
N PHE A 781 -5.78 21.90 4.49
CA PHE A 781 -4.37 22.23 4.68
C PHE A 781 -3.51 21.27 3.85
N SER A 782 -2.48 21.78 3.17
CA SER A 782 -1.43 20.91 2.61
C SER A 782 -0.62 20.27 3.73
N GLU A 783 0.02 19.13 3.47
CA GLU A 783 0.93 18.47 4.40
C GLU A 783 1.93 19.46 5.06
N THR A 784 2.53 20.35 4.27
CA THR A 784 3.54 21.31 4.73
C THR A 784 2.96 22.36 5.68
N LYS A 785 1.75 22.88 5.39
CA LYS A 785 1.07 23.82 6.29
C LYS A 785 0.64 23.13 7.59
N THR A 786 0.25 21.86 7.50
CA THR A 786 -0.16 21.08 8.67
C THR A 786 1.03 20.79 9.58
N MET A 787 2.15 20.29 9.04
CA MET A 787 3.39 20.10 9.82
C MET A 787 3.85 21.40 10.48
N GLY A 788 3.77 22.55 9.79
CA GLY A 788 4.11 23.84 10.38
C GLY A 788 3.20 24.25 11.56
N LEU A 789 1.91 23.88 11.54
CA LEU A 789 1.02 24.08 12.70
C LEU A 789 1.37 23.12 13.85
N ILE A 790 1.69 21.86 13.54
CA ILE A 790 2.09 20.84 14.53
C ILE A 790 3.41 21.22 15.22
N GLU A 791 4.42 21.64 14.45
CA GLU A 791 5.75 22.00 14.96
C GLU A 791 5.79 23.34 15.72
N THR A 792 4.81 24.24 15.54
CA THR A 792 4.80 25.58 16.18
C THR A 792 3.69 25.81 17.21
N GLN A 793 2.55 25.13 17.07
CA GLN A 793 1.30 25.40 17.80
C GLN A 793 0.53 24.09 18.09
N GLY A 794 1.25 22.99 18.35
CA GLY A 794 0.71 21.62 18.48
C GLY A 794 -0.56 21.51 19.31
N ASN A 795 -0.50 21.88 20.60
CA ASN A 795 -1.65 21.84 21.52
C ASN A 795 -2.83 22.73 21.06
N ALA A 796 -2.58 23.93 20.53
CA ALA A 796 -3.64 24.80 20.02
C ALA A 796 -4.31 24.19 18.77
N PHE A 797 -3.56 23.50 17.92
CA PHE A 797 -4.11 22.78 16.78
C PHE A 797 -4.87 21.50 17.18
N VAL A 798 -4.45 20.82 18.27
CA VAL A 798 -5.24 19.75 18.91
C VAL A 798 -6.60 20.26 19.37
N ARG A 799 -6.67 21.41 20.05
CA ARG A 799 -7.94 22.04 20.48
C ARG A 799 -8.83 22.43 19.29
N TYR A 800 -8.24 23.02 18.23
CA TYR A 800 -8.96 23.28 16.98
C TYR A 800 -9.58 22.00 16.40
N ASN A 801 -8.81 20.91 16.39
CA ASN A 801 -9.24 19.59 15.90
C ASN A 801 -10.21 18.85 16.85
N MET A 802 -10.46 19.34 18.07
CA MET A 802 -11.59 18.86 18.88
C MET A 802 -12.91 19.48 18.40
N GLN A 803 -12.91 20.79 18.12
CA GLN A 803 -14.13 21.55 17.80
C GLN A 803 -14.50 21.52 16.31
N HIS A 804 -13.51 21.59 15.42
CA HIS A 804 -13.71 21.69 13.97
C HIS A 804 -13.15 20.46 13.23
N LEU A 805 -13.62 20.25 12.00
CA LEU A 805 -12.98 19.35 11.06
C LEU A 805 -11.78 20.02 10.39
N SER A 806 -10.68 19.29 10.28
CA SER A 806 -9.55 19.60 9.39
C SER A 806 -9.40 18.52 8.33
N ARG A 807 -9.04 18.95 7.11
CA ARG A 807 -8.57 18.08 6.03
C ARG A 807 -7.11 18.32 5.75
N THR A 808 -6.30 17.26 5.76
CA THR A 808 -4.91 17.29 5.29
C THR A 808 -4.81 16.59 3.94
N TYR A 809 -4.00 17.09 3.03
CA TYR A 809 -3.82 16.51 1.69
C TYR A 809 -2.37 16.62 1.19
N PRO A 810 -1.94 15.74 0.25
CA PRO A 810 -0.58 15.72 -0.26
C PRO A 810 -0.20 17.01 -0.98
N SER A 811 1.07 17.38 -0.94
CA SER A 811 1.62 18.47 -1.75
C SER A 811 1.56 18.14 -3.23
N GLY A 812 1.15 19.10 -4.08
CA GLY A 812 1.17 18.98 -5.54
C GLY A 812 2.56 18.73 -6.15
N THR A 813 3.63 18.87 -5.37
CA THR A 813 4.98 18.41 -5.77
C THR A 813 5.10 16.88 -5.87
N ARG A 814 4.15 16.11 -5.31
CA ARG A 814 4.13 14.64 -5.30
C ARG A 814 3.48 14.07 -6.57
N VAL A 815 4.00 14.48 -7.73
CA VAL A 815 3.44 14.13 -9.06
C VAL A 815 3.32 12.62 -9.30
N GLY A 816 4.21 11.81 -8.73
CA GLY A 816 4.14 10.34 -8.74
C GLY A 816 3.20 9.75 -7.68
N SER A 817 2.14 10.46 -7.29
CA SER A 817 1.11 10.05 -6.32
C SER A 817 1.63 9.59 -4.93
N GLY A 818 2.86 9.94 -4.55
CA GLY A 818 3.44 9.58 -3.24
C GLY A 818 2.62 10.11 -2.06
N ASN A 819 2.70 9.44 -0.91
CA ASN A 819 1.99 9.81 0.31
C ASN A 819 2.91 10.48 1.35
N TYR A 820 2.33 11.31 2.22
CA TYR A 820 2.98 11.83 3.43
C TYR A 820 2.64 10.91 4.62
N ASN A 821 3.42 10.97 5.70
CA ASN A 821 3.12 10.20 6.91
C ASN A 821 1.76 10.65 7.50
N PRO A 822 0.71 9.82 7.51
CA PRO A 822 -0.57 10.23 8.06
C PRO A 822 -0.53 10.33 9.58
N HIS A 823 0.41 9.64 10.22
CA HIS A 823 0.51 9.52 11.67
C HIS A 823 0.80 10.85 12.36
N ASP A 824 1.64 11.70 11.77
CA ASP A 824 1.93 13.04 12.29
C ASP A 824 0.65 13.89 12.37
N MET A 825 -0.27 13.71 11.42
CA MET A 825 -1.54 14.43 11.37
C MET A 825 -2.54 13.88 12.40
N TRP A 826 -2.61 12.56 12.58
CA TRP A 826 -3.45 11.92 13.60
C TRP A 826 -2.99 12.26 15.02
N ASN A 827 -1.69 12.38 15.27
CA ASN A 827 -1.12 12.82 16.55
C ASN A 827 -1.68 14.20 16.97
N ALA A 828 -1.94 15.09 16.01
CA ALA A 828 -2.55 16.40 16.24
C ALA A 828 -4.09 16.39 16.16
N GLY A 829 -4.72 15.22 16.04
CA GLY A 829 -6.17 15.07 15.96
C GLY A 829 -6.82 15.35 14.60
N CYS A 830 -6.05 15.48 13.51
CA CYS A 830 -6.64 15.75 12.19
C CYS A 830 -7.59 14.62 11.76
N GLN A 831 -8.82 14.93 11.36
CA GLN A 831 -9.83 13.90 11.06
C GLN A 831 -9.73 13.39 9.63
N ILE A 832 -9.73 14.29 8.65
CA ILE A 832 -9.82 13.95 7.22
C ILE A 832 -8.40 13.93 6.65
N VAL A 833 -7.63 12.90 7.03
CA VAL A 833 -6.23 12.72 6.59
C VAL A 833 -6.22 11.99 5.26
N ALA A 834 -6.28 12.76 4.17
CA ALA A 834 -6.50 12.24 2.83
C ALA A 834 -5.21 11.75 2.17
N LEU A 835 -5.23 10.52 1.64
CA LEU A 835 -4.11 9.84 0.99
C LEU A 835 -4.45 9.38 -0.45
N ASN A 836 -3.41 9.23 -1.27
CA ASN A 836 -3.48 8.64 -2.62
C ASN A 836 -3.58 7.11 -2.48
N PHE A 837 -4.79 6.55 -2.66
CA PHE A 837 -5.09 5.13 -2.42
C PHE A 837 -4.46 4.16 -3.43
N GLN A 838 -4.20 4.64 -4.66
CA GLN A 838 -3.52 3.86 -5.69
C GLN A 838 -2.09 3.48 -5.26
N THR A 839 -1.42 4.34 -4.49
CA THR A 839 0.01 4.23 -4.17
C THR A 839 0.25 3.30 -2.97
N PRO A 840 0.97 2.19 -3.15
CA PRO A 840 1.33 1.29 -2.05
C PRO A 840 2.55 1.79 -1.26
N GLY A 841 2.82 1.13 -0.13
CA GLY A 841 3.93 1.46 0.78
C GLY A 841 3.46 1.86 2.18
N LYS A 842 4.45 2.16 3.03
CA LYS A 842 4.33 2.35 4.49
C LYS A 842 3.17 3.25 4.92
N GLU A 843 3.00 4.42 4.30
CA GLU A 843 1.97 5.39 4.67
C GLU A 843 0.56 4.80 4.49
N MET A 844 0.40 3.90 3.52
CA MET A 844 -0.85 3.22 3.23
C MET A 844 -1.02 1.94 4.08
N ASP A 845 0.08 1.28 4.46
CA ASP A 845 0.08 0.18 5.45
C ASP A 845 -0.44 0.67 6.82
N LEU A 846 0.04 1.83 7.28
CA LEU A 846 -0.39 2.47 8.52
C LEU A 846 -1.86 2.91 8.46
N TYR A 847 -2.31 3.38 7.30
CA TYR A 847 -3.73 3.67 7.04
C TYR A 847 -4.60 2.40 7.13
N ASP A 848 -4.19 1.27 6.52
CA ASP A 848 -4.95 0.03 6.61
C ASP A 848 -4.96 -0.49 8.06
N GLY A 849 -3.82 -0.41 8.76
CA GLY A 849 -3.72 -0.75 10.18
C GLY A 849 -4.69 0.04 11.05
N LEU A 850 -4.69 1.38 10.95
CA LEU A 850 -5.59 2.22 11.73
C LEU A 850 -7.07 1.93 11.42
N PHE A 851 -7.45 1.89 10.14
CA PHE A 851 -8.86 1.81 9.74
C PHE A 851 -9.43 0.40 9.65
N ARG A 852 -8.62 -0.65 9.91
CA ARG A 852 -9.11 -2.03 10.11
C ARG A 852 -9.96 -2.17 11.38
N GLN A 853 -9.64 -1.42 12.44
CA GLN A 853 -10.34 -1.51 13.72
C GLN A 853 -11.79 -1.01 13.63
N ASN A 854 -12.58 -1.24 14.67
CA ASN A 854 -13.97 -0.80 14.75
C ASN A 854 -14.82 -1.32 13.56
N GLY A 855 -14.63 -2.58 13.19
CA GLY A 855 -15.34 -3.28 12.12
C GLY A 855 -15.01 -2.80 10.72
N GLY A 856 -13.80 -2.25 10.50
CA GLY A 856 -13.41 -1.68 9.20
C GLY A 856 -14.26 -0.48 8.77
N CYS A 857 -15.04 0.12 9.69
CA CYS A 857 -16.17 0.96 9.30
C CYS A 857 -15.79 2.37 8.81
N GLY A 858 -14.49 2.69 8.82
CA GLY A 858 -13.94 3.95 8.32
C GLY A 858 -14.02 5.14 9.28
N TYR A 859 -14.50 4.92 10.51
CA TYR A 859 -14.50 5.89 11.61
C TYR A 859 -13.83 5.27 12.84
N VAL A 860 -12.84 5.97 13.40
CA VAL A 860 -12.12 5.55 14.62
C VAL A 860 -12.23 6.66 15.66
N LEU A 861 -12.86 6.38 16.80
CA LEU A 861 -12.97 7.34 17.89
C LEU A 861 -11.58 7.69 18.44
N LYS A 862 -11.28 8.99 18.59
CA LYS A 862 -9.99 9.47 19.13
C LYS A 862 -9.82 9.13 20.63
N PRO A 863 -8.58 9.05 21.13
CA PRO A 863 -8.28 9.08 22.56
C PRO A 863 -8.95 10.26 23.29
N SER A 864 -9.24 10.10 24.58
CA SER A 864 -9.94 11.10 25.42
C SER A 864 -9.25 12.47 25.41
N PHE A 865 -7.92 12.51 25.53
CA PHE A 865 -7.13 13.75 25.55
C PHE A 865 -7.10 14.50 24.20
N LEU A 866 -7.57 13.90 23.09
CA LEU A 866 -7.81 14.59 21.81
C LEU A 866 -9.28 15.01 21.62
N ARG A 867 -10.10 14.87 22.67
CA ARG A 867 -11.53 15.22 22.72
C ARG A 867 -11.91 16.10 23.92
N ASP A 868 -10.97 16.33 24.85
CA ASP A 868 -11.16 17.17 26.03
C ASP A 868 -10.91 18.66 25.68
N PRO A 869 -11.85 19.60 25.93
CA PRO A 869 -11.63 21.04 25.75
C PRO A 869 -10.49 21.61 26.62
N HIS A 870 -10.15 20.97 27.74
CA HIS A 870 -9.13 21.45 28.68
C HIS A 870 -7.76 20.82 28.46
N THR A 871 -7.61 19.97 27.42
CA THR A 871 -6.36 19.26 27.11
C THR A 871 -5.16 20.19 26.96
N ASP A 872 -4.07 19.88 27.64
CA ASP A 872 -2.73 20.48 27.50
C ASP A 872 -1.77 19.58 26.71
N PHE A 873 -2.27 18.45 26.19
CA PHE A 873 -1.51 17.53 25.33
C PHE A 873 -0.92 18.26 24.11
N ASP A 874 0.37 18.05 23.87
CA ASP A 874 1.08 18.54 22.69
C ASP A 874 1.84 17.39 22.01
N PRO A 875 1.60 17.09 20.72
CA PRO A 875 2.27 15.99 20.02
C PRO A 875 3.79 16.22 19.83
N GLY A 876 4.25 17.46 19.96
CA GLY A 876 5.67 17.84 20.00
C GLY A 876 6.31 17.76 21.38
N ASN A 877 5.51 17.81 22.47
CA ASN A 877 5.99 17.52 23.83
C ASN A 877 5.11 16.51 24.61
N PRO A 878 5.24 15.20 24.31
CA PRO A 878 4.70 14.04 25.04
C PRO A 878 4.28 14.22 26.50
N ALA A 879 5.20 14.73 27.32
CA ALA A 879 5.16 14.63 28.77
C ALA A 879 4.15 15.56 29.45
N ARG A 880 3.61 16.58 28.77
CA ARG A 880 2.65 17.53 29.36
C ARG A 880 1.23 16.97 29.34
N GLY A 881 0.55 17.04 30.49
CA GLY A 881 -0.81 16.54 30.71
C GLY A 881 -0.93 15.36 31.66
N THR A 882 -2.15 15.14 32.12
CA THR A 882 -2.53 14.13 33.13
C THR A 882 -3.22 12.93 32.47
N GLY A 883 -3.26 11.79 33.18
CA GLY A 883 -4.03 10.61 32.73
C GLY A 883 -3.46 9.89 31.50
N ARG A 884 -2.12 9.83 31.37
CA ARG A 884 -1.44 8.95 30.41
C ARG A 884 -0.89 7.73 31.14
N HIS A 885 -0.94 6.58 30.47
CA HIS A 885 -0.49 5.30 31.01
C HIS A 885 0.70 4.79 30.20
N PRO A 886 1.92 5.27 30.44
CA PRO A 886 3.09 4.85 29.68
C PRO A 886 3.37 3.35 29.91
N VAL A 887 3.83 2.67 28.86
CA VAL A 887 4.08 1.22 28.90
C VAL A 887 5.45 0.87 28.33
N LYS A 888 6.02 -0.22 28.84
CA LYS A 888 7.10 -0.95 28.20
C LYS A 888 6.49 -2.08 27.38
N LEU A 889 6.74 -2.06 26.08
CA LEU A 889 6.32 -3.09 25.12
C LEU A 889 7.54 -3.91 24.73
N ALA A 890 7.57 -5.19 25.09
CA ALA A 890 8.57 -6.15 24.66
C ALA A 890 7.99 -7.05 23.57
N ILE A 891 8.74 -7.22 22.48
CA ILE A 891 8.35 -8.02 21.31
C ILE A 891 9.50 -9.00 21.03
N THR A 892 9.29 -10.28 21.33
CA THR A 892 10.21 -11.35 20.93
C THR A 892 9.82 -11.87 19.55
N VAL A 893 10.68 -11.67 18.54
CA VAL A 893 10.52 -12.27 17.21
C VAL A 893 11.11 -13.68 17.24
N ILE A 894 10.25 -14.70 17.23
CA ILE A 894 10.68 -16.10 17.46
C ILE A 894 11.08 -16.75 16.13
N SER A 895 10.16 -16.79 15.17
CA SER A 895 10.32 -17.54 13.91
C SER A 895 9.42 -16.99 12.79
N GLY A 896 9.71 -17.39 11.55
CA GLY A 896 8.89 -17.15 10.38
C GLY A 896 8.43 -18.46 9.75
N GLN A 897 7.36 -18.42 8.95
CA GLN A 897 6.83 -19.59 8.25
C GLN A 897 6.47 -19.22 6.81
N GLN A 898 6.87 -20.07 5.87
CA GLN A 898 6.42 -20.08 4.46
C GLN A 898 6.46 -18.70 3.79
N LEU A 899 7.52 -17.94 4.09
CA LEU A 899 7.74 -16.60 3.57
C LEU A 899 7.96 -16.69 2.05
N PRO A 900 7.19 -15.93 1.24
CA PRO A 900 7.27 -16.03 -0.21
C PRO A 900 8.56 -15.41 -0.75
N LYS A 901 8.93 -15.78 -1.98
CA LYS A 901 9.90 -15.04 -2.78
C LYS A 901 9.22 -13.83 -3.43
N GLU A 902 9.98 -12.76 -3.64
CA GLU A 902 9.59 -11.64 -4.51
C GLU A 902 9.18 -12.14 -5.91
N ARG A 903 8.32 -11.39 -6.61
CA ARG A 903 7.79 -11.86 -7.91
C ARG A 903 8.84 -11.95 -9.01
N ASN A 904 9.95 -11.23 -8.83
CA ASN A 904 11.03 -11.09 -9.81
C ASN A 904 12.34 -11.77 -9.37
N SER A 905 12.38 -12.43 -8.21
CA SER A 905 13.59 -13.09 -7.69
C SER A 905 14.21 -14.05 -8.70
N ARG A 906 15.55 -14.14 -8.71
CA ARG A 906 16.30 -14.99 -9.65
C ARG A 906 15.86 -16.44 -9.52
N ARG A 907 15.73 -17.16 -10.64
CA ARG A 907 15.21 -18.53 -10.64
C ARG A 907 16.18 -19.48 -9.93
N GLY A 908 15.84 -19.83 -8.68
CA GLY A 908 16.67 -20.67 -7.82
C GLY A 908 17.31 -19.92 -6.64
N SER A 909 17.26 -18.57 -6.58
CA SER A 909 17.63 -17.87 -5.34
C SER A 909 16.62 -18.20 -4.25
N ILE A 910 17.08 -18.21 -3.01
CA ILE A 910 16.30 -18.42 -1.79
C ILE A 910 16.49 -17.15 -0.96
N ILE A 911 15.45 -16.73 -0.23
CA ILE A 911 15.51 -15.47 0.52
C ILE A 911 16.39 -15.62 1.77
N ASP A 912 17.02 -14.51 2.18
CA ASP A 912 17.79 -14.35 3.40
C ASP A 912 16.98 -13.45 4.37
N PRO A 913 15.92 -13.93 5.06
CA PRO A 913 14.93 -13.00 5.58
C PRO A 913 15.35 -12.37 6.91
N LEU A 914 14.99 -11.10 7.07
CA LEU A 914 15.01 -10.38 8.35
C LEU A 914 13.65 -9.77 8.67
N VAL A 915 13.41 -9.50 9.96
CA VAL A 915 12.18 -8.89 10.46
C VAL A 915 12.49 -7.51 11.03
N SER A 916 11.87 -6.49 10.46
CA SER A 916 11.77 -5.14 11.00
C SER A 916 10.53 -5.04 11.89
N VAL A 917 10.69 -4.50 13.09
CA VAL A 917 9.60 -4.11 13.99
C VAL A 917 9.67 -2.60 14.17
N GLU A 918 8.72 -1.92 13.55
CA GLU A 918 8.58 -0.47 13.59
C GLU A 918 7.45 -0.08 14.54
N VAL A 919 7.70 0.89 15.42
CA VAL A 919 6.67 1.64 16.15
C VAL A 919 6.54 3.01 15.52
N HIS A 920 5.31 3.42 15.24
CA HIS A 920 4.94 4.79 14.86
C HIS A 920 4.00 5.30 15.95
N GLY A 921 4.11 6.57 16.29
CA GLY A 921 3.39 7.15 17.42
C GLY A 921 3.59 8.66 17.46
N VAL A 922 3.55 9.23 18.66
CA VAL A 922 4.20 10.52 18.91
C VAL A 922 5.71 10.42 18.64
N ARG A 923 6.37 11.57 18.44
CA ARG A 923 7.78 11.61 18.02
C ARG A 923 8.76 10.93 18.99
N GLY A 924 8.44 10.89 20.29
CA GLY A 924 9.25 10.19 21.30
C GLY A 924 9.13 8.66 21.26
N ASP A 925 8.00 8.14 20.81
CA ASP A 925 7.68 6.70 20.81
C ASP A 925 8.07 6.02 19.49
N THR A 926 8.30 6.82 18.43
CA THR A 926 8.57 6.34 17.08
C THR A 926 9.98 5.74 16.98
N ALA A 927 10.06 4.44 16.69
CA ALA A 927 11.30 3.66 16.73
C ALA A 927 11.30 2.51 15.71
N VAL A 928 12.48 2.02 15.35
CA VAL A 928 12.65 0.80 14.52
C VAL A 928 13.69 -0.10 15.18
N ARG A 929 13.44 -1.41 15.14
CA ARG A 929 14.39 -2.48 15.48
C ARG A 929 14.34 -3.54 14.38
N GLU A 930 15.46 -4.17 14.07
CA GLU A 930 15.55 -5.21 13.05
C GLU A 930 16.31 -6.42 13.60
N THR A 931 15.91 -7.63 13.20
CA THR A 931 16.65 -8.86 13.51
C THR A 931 17.91 -8.96 12.66
N HIS A 932 18.80 -9.90 13.01
CA HIS A 932 19.71 -10.46 12.01
C HIS A 932 18.93 -11.12 10.86
N HIS A 933 19.55 -11.26 9.69
CA HIS A 933 19.00 -12.09 8.62
C HIS A 933 19.28 -13.58 8.89
N GLN A 934 18.48 -14.46 8.29
CA GLN A 934 18.69 -15.91 8.34
C GLN A 934 19.13 -16.39 6.96
N GLU A 935 20.31 -17.02 6.84
CA GLU A 935 20.82 -17.44 5.53
C GLU A 935 19.94 -18.54 4.90
N ASN A 936 19.45 -18.25 3.69
CA ASN A 936 18.81 -19.14 2.74
C ASN A 936 17.65 -19.98 3.32
N ASN A 937 16.82 -19.35 4.15
CA ASN A 937 15.64 -19.97 4.75
C ASN A 937 14.44 -19.02 4.85
N GLY A 938 13.55 -19.06 3.85
CA GLY A 938 12.20 -18.51 3.93
C GLY A 938 11.13 -19.51 4.41
N LEU A 939 11.41 -20.81 4.47
CA LEU A 939 10.42 -21.82 4.86
C LEU A 939 10.09 -21.80 6.35
N ASN A 940 11.11 -21.77 7.20
CA ASN A 940 11.00 -21.84 8.66
C ASN A 940 12.14 -21.14 9.44
N PRO A 941 12.53 -19.88 9.12
CA PRO A 941 13.61 -19.16 9.81
C PRO A 941 13.32 -18.93 11.30
N VAL A 942 14.37 -18.83 12.12
CA VAL A 942 14.28 -18.70 13.57
C VAL A 942 15.27 -17.64 14.10
N TRP A 943 14.76 -16.57 14.71
CA TRP A 943 15.58 -15.46 15.21
C TRP A 943 15.73 -15.44 16.73
N LYS A 944 14.61 -15.57 17.48
CA LYS A 944 14.54 -15.54 18.96
C LYS A 944 15.09 -14.25 19.60
N GLU A 945 14.95 -13.11 18.94
CA GLU A 945 15.40 -11.80 19.46
C GLU A 945 14.29 -11.04 20.18
N GLU A 946 14.56 -10.43 21.34
CA GLU A 946 13.61 -9.58 22.08
C GLU A 946 13.93 -8.08 21.91
N PHE A 947 12.99 -7.34 21.33
CA PHE A 947 13.04 -5.89 21.19
C PHE A 947 12.24 -5.21 22.29
N LEU A 948 12.81 -4.15 22.86
CA LEU A 948 12.18 -3.33 23.91
C LEU A 948 11.85 -1.94 23.38
N PHE A 949 10.58 -1.57 23.51
CA PHE A 949 10.03 -0.26 23.19
C PHE A 949 9.44 0.37 24.46
N GLN A 950 9.51 1.68 24.57
CA GLN A 950 8.85 2.46 25.62
C GLN A 950 7.87 3.40 24.93
N LEU A 951 6.59 3.31 25.29
CA LEU A 951 5.51 4.10 24.71
C LEU A 951 5.03 5.09 25.77
N THR A 952 5.13 6.37 25.47
CA THR A 952 4.64 7.49 26.29
C THR A 952 3.14 7.72 26.08
N VAL A 953 2.64 7.41 24.87
CA VAL A 953 1.25 7.61 24.45
C VAL A 953 0.77 6.39 23.65
N PRO A 954 0.64 5.20 24.29
CA PRO A 954 0.25 3.97 23.61
C PRO A 954 -1.11 4.06 22.88
N GLU A 955 -2.01 4.94 23.32
CA GLU A 955 -3.33 5.17 22.70
C GLU A 955 -3.25 5.79 21.30
N LEU A 956 -2.08 6.30 20.91
CA LEU A 956 -1.78 6.76 19.54
C LEU A 956 -0.81 5.83 18.79
N ALA A 957 -0.24 4.80 19.41
CA ALA A 957 0.81 4.00 18.79
C ALA A 957 0.28 2.97 17.77
N LEU A 958 0.96 2.85 16.63
CA LEU A 958 0.83 1.75 15.66
C LEU A 958 2.12 0.94 15.61
N ILE A 959 1.99 -0.39 15.64
CA ILE A 959 3.09 -1.35 15.44
C ILE A 959 3.00 -1.86 14.00
N ARG A 960 4.14 -1.90 13.29
CA ARG A 960 4.27 -2.41 11.93
C ARG A 960 5.42 -3.40 11.84
N PHE A 961 5.07 -4.66 11.58
CA PHE A 961 6.02 -5.73 11.28
C PHE A 961 6.29 -5.74 9.78
N VAL A 962 7.56 -5.88 9.37
CA VAL A 962 7.95 -5.98 7.95
C VAL A 962 8.98 -7.09 7.80
N VAL A 963 8.72 -8.05 6.92
CA VAL A 963 9.69 -9.03 6.46
C VAL A 963 10.36 -8.51 5.20
N LYS A 964 11.69 -8.57 5.18
CA LYS A 964 12.52 -8.17 4.03
C LYS A 964 13.47 -9.31 3.66
N ASP A 965 13.83 -9.39 2.39
CA ASP A 965 14.91 -10.24 1.88
C ASP A 965 16.22 -9.44 1.97
N TYR A 966 17.29 -9.99 2.55
CA TYR A 966 18.53 -9.26 2.76
C TYR A 966 19.45 -9.31 1.53
N ASP A 967 19.93 -8.16 1.06
CA ASP A 967 20.92 -8.09 -0.02
C ASP A 967 22.14 -7.27 0.44
N VAL A 968 23.32 -7.89 0.37
CA VAL A 968 24.63 -7.27 0.69
C VAL A 968 24.99 -6.15 -0.29
N THR A 969 24.45 -6.19 -1.50
CA THR A 969 24.85 -5.38 -2.66
C THR A 969 23.80 -4.36 -3.11
N SER A 970 22.53 -4.54 -2.76
CA SER A 970 21.43 -3.67 -3.20
C SER A 970 20.61 -3.13 -2.02
N ARG A 971 19.27 -3.08 -2.13
CA ARG A 971 18.36 -2.73 -1.03
C ARG A 971 17.53 -3.95 -0.69
N ASN A 972 17.35 -4.19 0.60
CA ASN A 972 16.55 -5.31 1.09
C ASN A 972 15.12 -5.28 0.50
N ASP A 973 14.78 -6.32 -0.25
CA ASP A 973 13.54 -6.49 -1.03
C ASP A 973 12.33 -6.71 -0.10
N PHE A 974 11.10 -6.41 -0.57
CA PHE A 974 9.91 -6.45 0.30
C PHE A 974 9.19 -7.81 0.20
N ILE A 975 9.14 -8.56 1.31
CA ILE A 975 8.45 -9.86 1.36
C ILE A 975 7.03 -9.72 1.86
N GLY A 976 6.79 -8.96 2.94
CA GLY A 976 5.45 -8.77 3.51
C GLY A 976 5.41 -7.86 4.72
N GLN A 977 4.23 -7.38 5.09
CA GLN A 977 4.02 -6.56 6.30
C GLN A 977 2.73 -6.90 7.04
N PHE A 978 2.64 -6.51 8.31
CA PHE A 978 1.37 -6.38 9.03
C PHE A 978 1.43 -5.18 9.97
N SER A 979 0.38 -4.36 9.97
CA SER A 979 0.29 -3.12 10.76
C SER A 979 -0.99 -3.11 11.60
N LEU A 980 -0.91 -2.74 12.88
CA LEU A 980 -2.04 -2.61 13.79
C LEU A 980 -1.84 -1.51 14.85
N PRO A 981 -2.90 -0.90 15.39
CA PRO A 981 -2.83 -0.07 16.59
C PRO A 981 -2.45 -0.89 17.82
N PHE A 982 -1.74 -0.28 18.77
CA PHE A 982 -1.42 -0.89 20.07
C PHE A 982 -2.67 -1.36 20.82
N SER A 983 -3.78 -0.61 20.73
CA SER A 983 -5.07 -0.98 21.34
C SER A 983 -5.70 -2.27 20.79
N CYS A 984 -5.27 -2.74 19.62
CA CYS A 984 -5.80 -3.94 18.95
C CYS A 984 -4.86 -5.15 19.06
N LEU A 985 -3.81 -5.06 19.89
CA LEU A 985 -2.75 -6.05 20.03
C LEU A 985 -3.00 -6.97 21.24
N ARG A 986 -2.81 -8.28 21.06
CA ARG A 986 -2.86 -9.29 22.15
C ARG A 986 -1.47 -9.63 22.67
N GLN A 987 -1.38 -9.86 23.99
CA GLN A 987 -0.15 -10.31 24.67
C GLN A 987 0.13 -11.81 24.43
N GLY A 988 1.31 -12.28 24.79
CA GLY A 988 1.70 -13.69 24.72
C GLY A 988 2.15 -14.16 23.35
N TYR A 989 2.11 -15.48 23.14
CA TYR A 989 2.51 -16.18 21.93
C TYR A 989 1.46 -16.06 20.82
N ARG A 990 1.80 -15.35 19.74
CA ARG A 990 0.89 -15.00 18.64
C ARG A 990 1.48 -15.22 17.26
N HIS A 991 0.63 -15.46 16.28
CA HIS A 991 0.99 -15.37 14.86
C HIS A 991 0.58 -14.01 14.25
N VAL A 992 1.48 -13.49 13.42
CA VAL A 992 1.30 -12.28 12.61
C VAL A 992 1.11 -12.72 11.16
N HIS A 993 -0.12 -12.68 10.64
CA HIS A 993 -0.42 -13.10 9.26
C HIS A 993 -0.03 -12.00 8.27
N LEU A 994 0.92 -12.28 7.39
CA LEU A 994 1.54 -11.26 6.54
C LEU A 994 0.66 -10.87 5.35
N LEU A 995 0.77 -9.60 4.95
CA LEU A 995 0.13 -8.99 3.79
C LEU A 995 1.18 -8.55 2.77
N SER A 996 0.81 -8.58 1.50
CA SER A 996 1.60 -8.03 0.39
C SER A 996 1.63 -6.50 0.45
N LEU A 997 2.54 -5.91 -0.33
CA LEU A 997 2.65 -4.46 -0.55
C LEU A 997 1.33 -3.81 -1.05
N ASP A 998 0.45 -4.59 -1.68
CA ASP A 998 -0.88 -4.15 -2.12
C ASP A 998 -2.05 -4.58 -1.21
N GLY A 999 -1.78 -5.14 -0.03
CA GLY A 999 -2.77 -5.47 1.01
C GLY A 999 -3.48 -6.82 0.85
N ARG A 1000 -3.01 -7.71 -0.04
CA ARG A 1000 -3.53 -9.08 -0.16
C ARG A 1000 -2.85 -10.00 0.86
N SER A 1001 -3.56 -10.98 1.39
CA SER A 1001 -2.96 -11.95 2.33
C SER A 1001 -1.91 -12.82 1.64
N LEU A 1002 -0.79 -13.04 2.31
CA LEU A 1002 0.29 -13.94 1.87
C LEU A 1002 0.13 -15.37 2.44
N PHE A 1003 -1.07 -15.74 2.89
CA PHE A 1003 -1.35 -17.06 3.48
C PHE A 1003 -0.70 -18.21 2.66
N PRO A 1004 0.04 -19.13 3.29
CA PRO A 1004 0.13 -19.36 4.74
C PRO A 1004 1.17 -18.51 5.52
N ALA A 1005 1.83 -17.53 4.89
CA ALA A 1005 2.98 -16.84 5.50
C ALA A 1005 2.67 -16.12 6.84
N THR A 1006 3.42 -16.46 7.88
CA THR A 1006 3.32 -15.90 9.23
C THR A 1006 4.67 -15.59 9.86
N LEU A 1007 4.67 -14.68 10.83
CA LEU A 1007 5.68 -14.64 11.90
C LEU A 1007 5.07 -15.18 13.19
N PHE A 1008 5.87 -15.89 14.00
CA PHE A 1008 5.53 -16.24 15.38
C PHE A 1008 6.29 -15.32 16.32
N VAL A 1009 5.56 -14.66 17.22
CA VAL A 1009 6.07 -13.65 18.15
C VAL A 1009 5.58 -13.93 19.56
N HIS A 1010 6.30 -13.42 20.55
CA HIS A 1010 5.80 -13.33 21.93
C HIS A 1010 5.77 -11.86 22.35
N ILE A 1011 4.61 -11.37 22.82
CA ILE A 1011 4.44 -9.97 23.22
C ILE A 1011 4.23 -9.85 24.73
N ARG A 1012 4.92 -8.90 25.37
CA ARG A 1012 4.76 -8.60 26.80
C ARG A 1012 4.59 -7.09 26.98
N ILE A 1013 3.49 -6.68 27.59
CA ILE A 1013 3.22 -5.29 27.97
C ILE A 1013 3.47 -5.18 29.48
N THR A 1014 4.05 -4.06 29.91
CA THR A 1014 4.23 -3.78 31.34
C THR A 1014 3.98 -2.30 31.57
N GLU A 1015 3.00 -1.99 32.41
CA GLU A 1015 2.71 -0.61 32.82
C GLU A 1015 3.92 0.00 33.53
N LEU A 1016 4.33 1.18 33.08
CA LEU A 1016 5.33 1.99 33.76
C LEU A 1016 4.57 2.86 34.77
N LYS A 1017 4.53 2.40 36.02
CA LYS A 1017 4.03 3.21 37.13
C LYS A 1017 4.76 4.54 37.15
N GLU A 1018 4.01 5.64 37.24
CA GLU A 1018 4.61 6.96 37.43
C GLU A 1018 5.47 6.94 38.70
N ILE A 1019 6.72 7.41 38.58
CA ILE A 1019 7.57 7.63 39.74
C ILE A 1019 7.10 8.94 40.37
N GLU A 1020 6.16 8.84 41.32
CA GLU A 1020 5.77 9.96 42.17
C GLU A 1020 7.03 10.50 42.89
N GLY A 1021 7.51 11.67 42.46
CA GLY A 1021 8.62 12.37 43.11
C GLY A 1021 9.99 12.24 42.43
N LEU A 1022 10.11 12.68 41.18
CA LEU A 1022 11.42 13.04 40.60
C LEU A 1022 11.42 14.36 39.81
N ASP A 1023 10.60 15.32 40.25
CA ASP A 1023 10.79 16.74 39.95
C ASP A 1023 11.34 17.48 41.18
N ARG A 1024 12.68 17.65 41.20
CA ARG A 1024 13.42 18.74 41.87
C ARG A 1024 14.93 18.63 41.61
N GLY A 1025 15.41 19.34 40.59
CA GLY A 1025 16.80 19.79 40.51
C GLY A 1025 17.72 19.02 39.56
N LEU A 1026 17.75 19.49 38.30
CA LEU A 1026 18.97 19.64 37.51
C LEU A 1026 18.81 20.84 36.57
#